data_AF-A0AAD5FSF2-F1
#
_entry.id   AF-A0AAD5FSF2-F1
#
_cell.length_a   1.000
_cell.length_b   1.000
_cell.length_c   1.000
_cell.angle_alpha   90.00
_cell.angle_beta   90.00
_cell.angle_gamma   90.00
#
_symmetry.space_group_name_H-M   'P 1'
#
loop_
_entity.id
_entity.type
_entity.pdbx_description
1 polymer ?
#
loop_
_entity_poly.entity_id
_entity_poly.type
_entity_poly.pdbx_seq_one_letter_code
_entity_poly.pdbx_strand_id
1 'polypeptide(L)'
;MEVRWLLLQLRTSLLLLSIMVESASSQGMYTNSWAVHIHGGKEEAQRVAHKHNFINHGNVFGDYYHFEHRGVVKRSLSGHRGVHARLLSEPQVVWAEQQVAQQRRKRDIYSEPTDPKFPQQWYLYNPSRRDLQVKEAWAQGFTGRGVVITILDDGIEKDHPDLVLNYDPDASYDVNDRDSDPQPRYTQLNDNRHGTRCAGEVAAAANNGVCGVGVAYNAKIGGVRMLDGEVTDVVEAQSLSINNQHIHIYSASWGPEDDGKTVDGPAKLAKEAFLQGVTEGRGGLGSIFVWASGNGGREKDSCNCDGYTNSIYTLSISSTTQYGNVPWYSEACSSTLATTYSSGNPNEKQIVTTDLRKKCTDSHTGTSASAPLAAGIIALALEANMNLTWRDMQHLVIRAAHPAHLITNDWRTNGVGRLVSHSYGYGLLDASAMVALAQNWTSVGPQHKCVIDMLSEPRDVKNHLVFSKSVDACLGQPDLVSSLEHVQARLTLSYTHRGNLAIHLFSPLGTRSTLLAPRPQDNSPEGFSDWAFMSTHAWDEDPQGEWTLEIENVAGLNDYGVLSQFTLILYGTGPSAVDLSASDFSRPSNNSCKTFDAQQICIECSTGLWLFLQGCVKSCPPGFTPGLQLLNLSLDNWVEQSSVQACLVCHPTCLTCSGPGETECVSCPPHSHLVGTACLHQNQVQRKSPISPALHREGVEQAEAEMPKVETSSHLPVLVAVLSCAFILATFAAIFVLLQLHSGAASTPFCRRTKLQVTDSSGRGVRVGFSFGFGLGRDLTNSRVLYRGIPTVWGDEDTAGGVNSESENEELDCHSEKTAFIQTQSDL
;
A
#
# COMPACT_ATOMS: atom_id res chain seq x y z
N MET A 1 -3.08 56.98 -2.99
CA MET A 1 -3.71 56.06 -3.96
C MET A 1 -2.71 55.53 -5.00
N GLU A 2 -1.86 56.41 -5.55
CA GLU A 2 -0.93 56.14 -6.66
C GLU A 2 0.00 54.92 -6.50
N VAL A 3 0.52 54.64 -5.30
CA VAL A 3 1.42 53.49 -5.05
C VAL A 3 0.80 52.15 -5.44
N ARG A 4 -0.53 51.98 -5.26
CA ARG A 4 -1.24 50.76 -5.71
C ARG A 4 -1.30 50.67 -7.24
N TRP A 5 -1.41 51.79 -7.95
CA TRP A 5 -1.40 51.84 -9.42
C TRP A 5 -0.01 51.50 -9.98
N LEU A 6 1.06 52.04 -9.38
CA LEU A 6 2.44 51.69 -9.75
C LEU A 6 2.74 50.20 -9.53
N LEU A 7 2.31 49.62 -8.41
CA LEU A 7 2.46 48.19 -8.14
C LEU A 7 1.64 47.31 -9.10
N LEU A 8 0.45 47.77 -9.52
CA LEU A 8 -0.36 47.06 -10.51
C LEU A 8 0.32 47.07 -11.90
N GLN A 9 0.79 48.24 -12.34
CA GLN A 9 1.55 48.43 -13.58
C GLN A 9 2.83 47.57 -13.61
N LEU A 10 3.57 47.50 -12.50
CA LEU A 10 4.75 46.63 -12.39
C LEU A 10 4.37 45.14 -12.53
N ARG A 11 3.31 44.69 -11.85
CA ARG A 11 2.84 43.30 -11.92
C ARG A 11 2.34 42.92 -13.32
N THR A 12 1.57 43.77 -13.99
CA THR A 12 1.17 43.51 -15.39
C THR A 12 2.36 43.51 -16.34
N SER A 13 3.38 44.32 -16.07
CA SER A 13 4.61 44.36 -16.88
C SER A 13 5.44 43.09 -16.70
N LEU A 14 5.61 42.59 -15.47
CA LEU A 14 6.28 41.31 -15.22
C LEU A 14 5.50 40.14 -15.82
N LEU A 15 4.16 40.14 -15.73
CA LEU A 15 3.33 39.07 -16.30
C LEU A 15 3.40 39.03 -17.83
N LEU A 16 3.41 40.21 -18.48
CA LEU A 16 3.67 40.29 -19.92
C LEU A 16 5.09 39.83 -20.28
N LEU A 17 6.08 40.08 -19.42
CA LEU A 17 7.45 39.61 -19.61
C LEU A 17 7.57 38.08 -19.47
N SER A 18 6.90 37.47 -18.48
CA SER A 18 6.90 36.01 -18.31
C SER A 18 6.21 35.31 -19.48
N ILE A 19 5.04 35.80 -19.91
CA ILE A 19 4.32 35.27 -21.08
C ILE A 19 5.18 35.39 -22.36
N MET A 20 5.93 36.50 -22.52
CA MET A 20 6.88 36.66 -23.63
C MET A 20 8.03 35.64 -23.56
N VAL A 21 8.59 35.37 -22.37
CA VAL A 21 9.66 34.38 -22.17
C VAL A 21 9.16 32.94 -22.39
N GLU A 22 7.95 32.60 -21.93
CA GLU A 22 7.30 31.31 -22.19
C GLU A 22 6.98 31.13 -23.69
N SER A 23 6.59 32.19 -24.39
CA SER A 23 6.39 32.14 -25.85
C SER A 23 7.69 31.90 -26.64
N ALA A 24 8.86 32.18 -26.05
CA ALA A 24 10.15 31.99 -26.67
C ALA A 24 10.72 30.56 -26.49
N SER A 25 10.34 29.84 -25.44
CA SER A 25 10.90 28.51 -25.12
C SER A 25 10.37 27.36 -25.99
N SER A 26 9.29 27.58 -26.73
CA SER A 26 8.62 26.56 -27.57
C SER A 26 9.02 26.58 -29.06
N GLN A 27 9.99 27.40 -29.47
CA GLN A 27 10.40 27.52 -30.88
C GLN A 27 11.21 26.29 -31.35
N GLY A 28 10.52 25.34 -31.99
CA GLY A 28 11.14 24.17 -32.62
C GLY A 28 12.18 24.54 -33.68
N MET A 29 13.34 23.86 -33.66
CA MET A 29 14.46 24.19 -34.54
C MET A 29 14.20 23.71 -35.98
N TYR A 30 14.08 24.65 -36.93
CA TYR A 30 13.96 24.36 -38.35
C TYR A 30 15.26 23.78 -38.92
N THR A 31 15.16 22.78 -39.78
CA THR A 31 16.31 22.16 -40.47
C THR A 31 16.45 22.66 -41.91
N ASN A 32 17.51 22.25 -42.61
CA ASN A 32 17.64 22.48 -44.05
C ASN A 32 16.92 21.42 -44.91
N SER A 33 16.09 20.56 -44.31
CA SER A 33 15.28 19.55 -44.99
C SER A 33 13.83 19.96 -45.17
N TRP A 34 13.21 19.46 -46.22
CA TRP A 34 11.79 19.61 -46.56
C TRP A 34 11.20 18.23 -46.88
N ALA A 35 9.96 17.99 -46.44
CA ALA A 35 9.11 16.95 -47.00
C ALA A 35 8.23 17.59 -48.08
N VAL A 36 8.03 16.92 -49.21
CA VAL A 36 7.39 17.50 -50.40
C VAL A 36 6.51 16.46 -51.09
N HIS A 37 5.24 16.78 -51.33
CA HIS A 37 4.31 15.93 -52.08
C HIS A 37 4.30 16.37 -53.55
N ILE A 38 4.75 15.49 -54.45
CA ILE A 38 4.96 15.81 -55.87
C ILE A 38 4.34 14.72 -56.75
N HIS A 39 3.28 15.07 -57.47
CA HIS A 39 2.70 14.19 -58.49
C HIS A 39 3.63 14.09 -59.71
N GLY A 40 3.67 12.91 -60.32
CA GLY A 40 4.55 12.62 -61.47
C GLY A 40 5.78 11.78 -61.14
N GLY A 41 5.91 11.33 -59.89
CA GLY A 41 6.90 10.33 -59.50
C GLY A 41 8.34 10.82 -59.41
N LYS A 42 9.27 9.86 -59.30
CA LYS A 42 10.67 10.10 -58.91
C LYS A 42 11.43 11.02 -59.87
N GLU A 43 11.16 10.97 -61.17
CA GLU A 43 11.84 11.80 -62.16
C GLU A 43 11.40 13.27 -62.06
N GLU A 44 10.10 13.52 -61.88
CA GLU A 44 9.57 14.87 -61.70
C GLU A 44 10.01 15.47 -60.36
N ALA A 45 10.05 14.67 -59.29
CA ALA A 45 10.65 15.07 -58.02
C ALA A 45 12.14 15.43 -58.17
N GLN A 46 12.91 14.67 -58.94
CA GLN A 46 14.31 14.98 -59.24
C GLN A 46 14.45 16.30 -60.03
N ARG A 47 13.57 16.54 -61.00
CA ARG A 47 13.51 17.76 -61.82
C ARG A 47 13.22 18.99 -60.96
N VAL A 48 12.20 18.91 -60.09
CA VAL A 48 11.82 19.99 -59.16
C VAL A 48 12.92 20.28 -58.15
N ALA A 49 13.55 19.24 -57.58
CA ALA A 49 14.66 19.41 -56.64
C ALA A 49 15.83 20.18 -57.25
N HIS A 50 16.32 19.76 -58.43
CA HIS A 50 17.39 20.45 -59.13
C HIS A 50 17.04 21.89 -59.49
N LYS A 51 15.81 22.15 -59.97
CA LYS A 51 15.34 23.50 -60.34
C LYS A 51 15.44 24.49 -59.17
N HIS A 52 15.19 24.03 -57.95
CA HIS A 52 15.19 24.87 -56.73
C HIS A 52 16.43 24.67 -55.82
N ASN A 53 17.52 24.11 -56.34
CA ASN A 53 18.79 23.88 -55.61
C ASN A 53 18.66 23.00 -54.35
N PHE A 54 17.74 22.03 -54.39
CA PHE A 54 17.64 20.94 -53.44
C PHE A 54 18.39 19.69 -53.92
N ILE A 55 18.84 18.89 -52.97
CA ILE A 55 19.19 17.48 -53.16
C ILE A 55 17.94 16.66 -52.86
N ASN A 56 17.51 15.81 -53.78
CA ASN A 56 16.47 14.81 -53.53
C ASN A 56 17.13 13.58 -52.89
N HIS A 57 16.80 13.27 -51.63
CA HIS A 57 17.27 12.07 -50.93
C HIS A 57 16.44 10.82 -51.27
N GLY A 58 15.29 11.00 -51.92
CA GLY A 58 14.44 9.92 -52.40
C GLY A 58 13.00 10.02 -51.91
N ASN A 59 12.26 8.94 -52.15
CA ASN A 59 10.87 8.79 -51.73
C ASN A 59 10.79 8.39 -50.25
N VAL A 60 9.81 8.94 -49.54
CA VAL A 60 9.49 8.59 -48.15
C VAL A 60 8.36 7.55 -48.13
N PHE A 61 7.28 7.83 -48.88
CA PHE A 61 6.19 6.92 -49.24
C PHE A 61 5.30 7.58 -50.31
N GLY A 62 4.62 6.79 -51.15
CA GLY A 62 3.68 7.33 -52.16
C GLY A 62 4.34 8.37 -53.08
N ASP A 63 3.75 9.55 -53.21
CA ASP A 63 4.32 10.71 -53.93
C ASP A 63 5.02 11.72 -53.00
N TYR A 64 5.39 11.32 -51.76
CA TYR A 64 6.15 12.16 -50.82
C TYR A 64 7.67 11.92 -50.94
N TYR A 65 8.43 13.01 -51.05
CA TYR A 65 9.89 13.03 -51.22
C TYR A 65 10.59 13.86 -50.14
N HIS A 66 11.82 13.47 -49.78
CA HIS A 66 12.67 14.19 -48.85
C HIS A 66 13.72 15.00 -49.61
N PHE A 67 13.66 16.32 -49.49
CA PHE A 67 14.57 17.26 -50.13
C PHE A 67 15.47 17.97 -49.10
N GLU A 68 16.74 18.25 -49.42
CA GLU A 68 17.65 19.06 -48.60
C GLU A 68 18.20 20.25 -49.39
N HIS A 69 17.99 21.48 -48.91
CA HIS A 69 18.39 22.69 -49.64
C HIS A 69 19.85 23.08 -49.34
N ARG A 70 20.71 23.09 -50.37
CA ARG A 70 22.16 23.29 -50.22
C ARG A 70 22.56 24.63 -49.60
N GLY A 71 21.76 25.67 -49.82
CA GLY A 71 22.00 27.03 -49.31
C GLY A 71 21.26 27.41 -48.03
N VAL A 72 20.72 26.44 -47.26
CA VAL A 72 20.03 26.70 -45.98
C VAL A 72 20.82 26.05 -44.84
N VAL A 73 20.91 26.75 -43.70
CA VAL A 73 21.61 26.24 -42.51
C VAL A 73 20.86 25.06 -41.88
N LYS A 74 21.59 24.03 -41.46
CA LYS A 74 21.03 22.77 -40.92
C LYS A 74 20.24 22.93 -39.61
N ARG A 75 20.38 24.08 -38.93
CA ARG A 75 19.62 24.47 -37.73
C ARG A 75 19.33 25.97 -37.80
N SER A 76 18.06 26.35 -37.69
CA SER A 76 17.58 27.74 -37.64
C SER A 76 16.46 27.88 -36.61
N LEU A 77 16.38 29.05 -35.96
CA LEU A 77 15.25 29.43 -35.09
C LEU A 77 14.03 29.95 -35.90
N SER A 78 14.18 30.13 -37.23
CA SER A 78 13.10 30.59 -38.10
C SER A 78 13.01 29.82 -39.42
N GLY A 79 11.79 29.56 -39.87
CA GLY A 79 11.52 28.89 -41.13
C GLY A 79 11.86 29.76 -42.34
N HIS A 80 12.51 29.18 -43.35
CA HIS A 80 12.94 29.83 -44.58
C HIS A 80 11.77 30.00 -45.56
N ARG A 81 10.81 30.85 -45.18
CA ARG A 81 9.56 31.14 -45.93
C ARG A 81 9.80 31.41 -47.42
N GLY A 82 10.85 32.14 -47.77
CA GLY A 82 11.19 32.45 -49.18
C GLY A 82 11.69 31.26 -50.00
N VAL A 83 12.24 30.21 -49.38
CA VAL A 83 12.59 28.93 -50.06
C VAL A 83 11.33 28.08 -50.22
N HIS A 84 10.58 27.94 -49.14
CA HIS A 84 9.31 27.20 -49.08
C HIS A 84 8.26 27.74 -50.09
N ALA A 85 8.10 29.07 -50.19
CA ALA A 85 7.16 29.68 -51.14
C ALA A 85 7.56 29.49 -52.62
N ARG A 86 8.86 29.37 -52.95
CA ARG A 86 9.30 29.04 -54.32
C ARG A 86 9.03 27.58 -54.65
N LEU A 87 9.22 26.68 -53.69
CA LEU A 87 8.91 25.26 -53.87
C LEU A 87 7.41 25.04 -54.10
N LEU A 88 6.55 25.73 -53.34
CA LEU A 88 5.10 25.74 -53.55
C LEU A 88 4.63 26.47 -54.82
N SER A 89 5.52 27.10 -55.61
CA SER A 89 5.17 27.72 -56.89
C SER A 89 5.33 26.79 -58.11
N GLU A 90 5.79 25.55 -57.93
CA GLU A 90 5.73 24.54 -58.98
C GLU A 90 4.33 23.89 -59.03
N PRO A 91 3.68 23.76 -60.19
CA PRO A 91 2.32 23.23 -60.29
C PRO A 91 2.19 21.74 -59.92
N GLN A 92 3.30 21.00 -59.86
CA GLN A 92 3.33 19.59 -59.42
C GLN A 92 3.52 19.43 -57.91
N VAL A 93 3.92 20.48 -57.20
CA VAL A 93 4.12 20.45 -55.74
C VAL A 93 2.78 20.74 -55.06
N VAL A 94 2.09 19.69 -54.64
CA VAL A 94 0.78 19.78 -53.98
C VAL A 94 0.92 20.29 -52.55
N TRP A 95 2.03 19.94 -51.89
CA TRP A 95 2.32 20.32 -50.51
C TRP A 95 3.84 20.29 -50.27
N ALA A 96 4.33 21.15 -49.38
CA ALA A 96 5.71 21.13 -48.91
C ALA A 96 5.79 21.65 -47.48
N GLU A 97 6.62 21.05 -46.63
CA GLU A 97 6.87 21.53 -45.27
C GLU A 97 8.36 21.44 -44.90
N GLN A 98 8.90 22.53 -44.37
CA GLN A 98 10.26 22.57 -43.85
C GLN A 98 10.33 21.79 -42.54
N GLN A 99 11.16 20.76 -42.50
CA GLN A 99 11.20 19.81 -41.40
C GLN A 99 11.81 20.45 -40.14
N VAL A 100 11.08 20.33 -39.03
CA VAL A 100 11.50 20.79 -37.70
C VAL A 100 12.12 19.62 -36.94
N ALA A 101 13.23 19.87 -36.26
CA ALA A 101 13.94 18.86 -35.48
C ALA A 101 13.15 18.47 -34.22
N GLN A 102 12.43 17.35 -34.29
CA GLN A 102 11.65 16.80 -33.19
C GLN A 102 12.56 16.24 -32.08
N GLN A 103 12.40 16.72 -30.84
CA GLN A 103 13.14 16.18 -29.70
C GLN A 103 12.52 14.85 -29.25
N ARG A 104 13.16 13.74 -29.61
CA ARG A 104 12.78 12.39 -29.17
C ARG A 104 13.80 11.87 -28.17
N ARG A 105 13.36 11.59 -26.93
CA ARG A 105 14.14 10.78 -25.99
C ARG A 105 13.88 9.30 -26.28
N LYS A 106 14.86 8.44 -26.02
CA LYS A 106 14.63 7.00 -25.96
C LYS A 106 13.71 6.75 -24.75
N ARG A 107 12.64 5.97 -24.92
CA ARG A 107 12.01 5.28 -23.79
C ARG A 107 12.97 4.16 -23.33
N ASP A 108 12.66 3.50 -22.21
CA ASP A 108 13.38 2.30 -21.78
C ASP A 108 14.85 2.56 -21.39
N ILE A 109 15.08 3.61 -20.60
CA ILE A 109 16.24 3.78 -19.73
C ILE A 109 15.72 4.30 -18.39
N TYR A 110 15.92 3.56 -17.30
CA TYR A 110 15.64 4.03 -15.94
C TYR A 110 16.50 5.27 -15.63
N SER A 111 15.86 6.33 -15.17
CA SER A 111 16.50 7.54 -14.67
C SER A 111 16.13 7.75 -13.22
N GLU A 112 17.13 7.99 -12.37
CA GLU A 112 16.92 8.28 -10.95
C GLU A 112 16.02 9.51 -10.73
N PRO A 113 15.15 9.52 -9.71
CA PRO A 113 14.29 10.66 -9.42
C PRO A 113 15.06 11.97 -9.25
N THR A 114 14.53 13.05 -9.82
CA THR A 114 15.18 14.37 -9.83
C THR A 114 14.87 15.25 -8.61
N ASP A 115 14.18 14.70 -7.62
CA ASP A 115 13.46 15.47 -6.60
C ASP A 115 14.38 15.92 -5.45
N PRO A 116 14.20 17.13 -4.89
CA PRO A 116 15.24 17.86 -4.15
C PRO A 116 15.68 17.20 -2.84
N LYS A 117 14.88 16.31 -2.26
CA LYS A 117 15.19 15.53 -1.06
C LYS A 117 15.46 14.05 -1.34
N PHE A 118 15.34 13.55 -2.57
CA PHE A 118 15.70 12.16 -2.89
C PHE A 118 17.15 11.80 -2.45
N PRO A 119 18.18 12.66 -2.62
CA PRO A 119 19.52 12.41 -2.09
C PRO A 119 19.64 12.36 -0.55
N GLN A 120 18.57 12.70 0.18
CA GLN A 120 18.47 12.62 1.64
C GLN A 120 17.67 11.38 2.09
N GLN A 121 16.89 10.74 1.20
CA GLN A 121 16.19 9.46 1.43
C GLN A 121 17.16 8.27 1.35
N TRP A 122 18.09 8.24 2.30
CA TRP A 122 19.17 7.27 2.44
C TRP A 122 18.72 5.81 2.52
N TYR A 123 17.48 5.57 2.91
CA TYR A 123 16.85 4.25 3.01
C TYR A 123 16.31 3.74 1.65
N LEU A 124 16.12 4.61 0.64
CA LEU A 124 15.77 4.23 -0.73
C LEU A 124 17.01 3.99 -1.61
N TYR A 125 18.08 4.74 -1.37
CA TYR A 125 19.36 4.56 -2.06
C TYR A 125 20.56 5.00 -1.21
N ASN A 126 21.53 4.10 -1.08
CA ASN A 126 22.78 4.29 -0.38
C ASN A 126 23.93 3.64 -1.17
N PRO A 127 24.99 4.38 -1.58
CA PRO A 127 26.14 3.80 -2.28
C PRO A 127 26.83 2.63 -1.57
N SER A 128 26.62 2.47 -0.25
CA SER A 128 27.13 1.36 0.55
C SER A 128 26.17 0.16 0.66
N ARG A 129 25.05 0.13 -0.08
CA ARG A 129 24.00 -0.91 -0.02
C ARG A 129 23.49 -1.17 1.41
N ARG A 130 23.19 -0.06 2.08
CA ARG A 130 22.46 0.01 3.36
C ARG A 130 21.24 0.90 3.14
N ASP A 131 20.34 0.34 2.34
CA ASP A 131 19.06 0.85 1.85
C ASP A 131 18.11 -0.37 1.70
N LEU A 132 16.91 -0.18 1.17
CA LEU A 132 15.90 -1.22 0.98
C LEU A 132 15.88 -1.82 -0.44
N GLN A 133 16.95 -1.61 -1.24
CA GLN A 133 17.11 -2.10 -2.62
C GLN A 133 16.00 -1.68 -3.60
N VAL A 134 15.26 -0.62 -3.25
CA VAL A 134 14.09 -0.10 -3.99
C VAL A 134 14.49 0.39 -5.40
N LYS A 135 15.68 0.97 -5.53
CA LYS A 135 16.24 1.42 -6.81
C LYS A 135 16.41 0.28 -7.82
N GLU A 136 16.81 -0.91 -7.37
CA GLU A 136 16.91 -2.12 -8.19
C GLU A 136 15.54 -2.69 -8.59
N ALA A 137 14.47 -2.48 -7.80
CA ALA A 137 13.09 -2.78 -8.20
C ALA A 137 12.56 -1.78 -9.24
N TRP A 138 12.79 -0.48 -9.04
CA TRP A 138 12.46 0.57 -10.03
C TRP A 138 13.18 0.36 -11.37
N ALA A 139 14.43 -0.12 -11.33
CA ALA A 139 15.21 -0.43 -12.53
C ALA A 139 14.67 -1.65 -13.32
N GLN A 140 13.92 -2.55 -12.67
CA GLN A 140 13.16 -3.62 -13.32
C GLN A 140 11.82 -3.13 -13.91
N GLY A 141 11.39 -1.91 -13.56
CA GLY A 141 10.18 -1.25 -14.09
C GLY A 141 8.99 -1.21 -13.14
N PHE A 142 9.10 -1.83 -11.95
CA PHE A 142 8.05 -1.86 -10.93
C PHE A 142 8.11 -0.59 -10.08
N THR A 143 6.98 0.07 -9.91
CA THR A 143 6.82 1.42 -9.35
C THR A 143 5.55 1.59 -8.50
N GLY A 144 4.79 0.51 -8.30
CA GLY A 144 3.52 0.43 -7.58
C GLY A 144 2.28 0.55 -8.46
N ARG A 145 2.43 0.57 -9.78
CA ARG A 145 1.37 1.01 -10.70
C ARG A 145 0.16 0.06 -10.68
N GLY A 146 -1.01 0.62 -10.39
CA GLY A 146 -2.27 -0.13 -10.32
C GLY A 146 -2.54 -0.80 -8.98
N VAL A 147 -1.61 -0.70 -8.02
CA VAL A 147 -1.86 -1.05 -6.62
C VAL A 147 -2.45 0.16 -5.90
N VAL A 148 -3.38 -0.11 -4.98
CA VAL A 148 -4.06 0.89 -4.15
C VAL A 148 -3.74 0.63 -2.68
N ILE A 149 -3.24 1.63 -1.98
CA ILE A 149 -2.88 1.58 -0.55
C ILE A 149 -3.72 2.62 0.21
N THR A 150 -4.09 2.33 1.45
CA THR A 150 -4.62 3.34 2.38
C THR A 150 -3.83 3.39 3.68
N ILE A 151 -3.81 4.57 4.30
CA ILE A 151 -3.19 4.85 5.59
C ILE A 151 -4.30 5.01 6.64
N LEU A 152 -4.37 4.15 7.65
CA LEU A 152 -5.39 4.19 8.71
C LEU A 152 -4.86 4.99 9.91
N ASP A 153 -5.18 6.29 10.00
CA ASP A 153 -4.42 7.22 10.86
C ASP A 153 -5.19 8.54 11.18
N ASP A 154 -4.48 9.66 11.38
CA ASP A 154 -5.00 11.01 11.66
C ASP A 154 -5.50 11.79 10.43
N GLY A 155 -5.38 11.19 9.24
CA GLY A 155 -5.82 11.71 7.95
C GLY A 155 -4.71 11.91 6.92
N ILE A 156 -5.09 12.33 5.71
CA ILE A 156 -4.17 12.56 4.59
C ILE A 156 -4.42 13.94 3.97
N GLU A 157 -3.38 14.79 3.89
CA GLU A 157 -3.42 16.06 3.18
C GLU A 157 -3.46 15.79 1.65
N LYS A 158 -4.64 15.40 1.15
CA LYS A 158 -4.88 14.99 -0.24
C LYS A 158 -4.50 16.06 -1.28
N ASP A 159 -4.48 17.33 -0.87
CA ASP A 159 -4.07 18.47 -1.68
C ASP A 159 -2.61 18.89 -1.46
N HIS A 160 -1.82 18.07 -0.76
CA HIS A 160 -0.37 18.16 -0.70
C HIS A 160 0.22 18.03 -2.12
N PRO A 161 1.12 18.93 -2.56
CA PRO A 161 1.58 19.00 -3.95
C PRO A 161 2.29 17.72 -4.43
N ASP A 162 2.79 16.93 -3.49
CA ASP A 162 3.51 15.68 -3.72
C ASP A 162 2.61 14.42 -3.64
N LEU A 163 1.39 14.54 -3.10
CA LEU A 163 0.43 13.43 -2.98
C LEU A 163 -0.70 13.53 -4.01
N VAL A 164 -1.12 14.74 -4.39
CA VAL A 164 -2.34 15.03 -5.17
C VAL A 164 -2.46 14.31 -6.53
N LEU A 165 -1.34 13.85 -7.13
CA LEU A 165 -1.36 13.05 -8.36
C LEU A 165 -1.68 11.57 -8.10
N ASN A 166 -1.17 11.05 -6.97
CA ASN A 166 -1.32 9.67 -6.54
C ASN A 166 -2.52 9.48 -5.59
N TYR A 167 -3.12 10.56 -5.09
CA TYR A 167 -4.31 10.51 -4.25
C TYR A 167 -5.45 9.72 -4.92
N ASP A 168 -6.19 8.97 -4.10
CA ASP A 168 -7.35 8.19 -4.50
C ASP A 168 -8.52 8.38 -3.49
N PRO A 169 -9.65 8.99 -3.90
CA PRO A 169 -10.81 9.14 -3.04
C PRO A 169 -11.51 7.80 -2.75
N ASP A 170 -11.44 6.81 -3.65
CA ASP A 170 -12.07 5.50 -3.45
C ASP A 170 -11.26 4.62 -2.46
N ALA A 171 -10.07 5.07 -2.07
CA ALA A 171 -9.25 4.51 -1.00
C ALA A 171 -9.30 5.32 0.31
N SER A 172 -10.22 6.29 0.43
CA SER A 172 -10.19 7.34 1.46
C SER A 172 -11.55 7.57 2.11
N TYR A 173 -11.57 7.93 3.40
CA TYR A 173 -12.79 8.28 4.16
C TYR A 173 -12.47 8.96 5.49
N ASP A 174 -13.44 9.67 6.06
CA ASP A 174 -13.37 10.21 7.42
C ASP A 174 -14.35 9.49 8.35
N VAL A 175 -13.84 8.66 9.25
CA VAL A 175 -14.66 7.89 10.20
C VAL A 175 -14.98 8.72 11.45
N ASN A 176 -14.15 9.72 11.78
CA ASN A 176 -14.37 10.60 12.94
C ASN A 176 -15.56 11.55 12.70
N ASP A 177 -15.55 12.31 11.60
CA ASP A 177 -16.60 13.27 11.21
C ASP A 177 -17.65 12.67 10.25
N ARG A 178 -17.42 11.45 9.72
CA ARG A 178 -18.36 10.61 8.95
C ARG A 178 -18.70 11.12 7.54
N ASP A 179 -17.69 11.55 6.81
CA ASP A 179 -17.81 11.91 5.38
C ASP A 179 -16.64 11.37 4.54
N SER A 180 -16.55 11.75 3.27
CA SER A 180 -15.59 11.21 2.30
C SER A 180 -14.24 11.96 2.23
N ASP A 181 -14.02 12.98 3.07
CA ASP A 181 -12.83 13.84 3.01
C ASP A 181 -11.90 13.65 4.23
N PRO A 182 -10.83 12.84 4.13
CA PRO A 182 -9.89 12.57 5.25
C PRO A 182 -8.89 13.72 5.52
N GLN A 183 -9.22 14.97 5.21
CA GLN A 183 -8.29 16.10 5.36
C GLN A 183 -7.93 16.32 6.85
N PRO A 184 -6.65 16.31 7.24
CA PRO A 184 -6.27 16.45 8.65
C PRO A 184 -6.69 17.80 9.25
N ARG A 185 -7.26 17.75 10.45
CA ARG A 185 -7.68 18.93 11.21
C ARG A 185 -6.46 19.71 11.72
N TYR A 186 -6.14 20.83 11.08
CA TYR A 186 -4.95 21.65 11.35
C TYR A 186 -4.90 22.30 12.75
N THR A 187 -4.22 21.68 13.72
CA THR A 187 -3.93 22.28 15.05
C THR A 187 -2.67 23.16 15.04
N GLN A 188 -2.43 23.95 16.10
CA GLN A 188 -1.20 24.77 16.21
C GLN A 188 0.07 23.92 16.39
N LEU A 189 -0.05 22.81 17.13
CA LEU A 189 1.03 21.85 17.36
C LEU A 189 1.25 20.93 16.14
N ASN A 190 0.28 20.88 15.22
CA ASN A 190 0.26 20.02 14.03
C ASN A 190 0.21 18.55 14.45
N ASP A 191 -0.70 18.22 15.37
CA ASP A 191 -0.84 16.89 15.94
C ASP A 191 -1.21 15.89 14.83
N ASN A 192 -2.24 16.25 14.06
CA ASN A 192 -2.73 15.50 12.90
C ASN A 192 -1.83 15.69 11.67
N ARG A 193 -0.62 15.10 11.71
CA ARG A 193 0.41 15.17 10.66
C ARG A 193 0.95 13.81 10.24
N HIS A 194 0.59 12.75 10.97
CA HIS A 194 1.23 11.46 10.96
C HIS A 194 0.85 10.66 9.71
N GLY A 195 -0.45 10.50 9.40
CA GLY A 195 -0.92 9.82 8.20
C GLY A 195 -0.44 10.51 6.90
N THR A 196 -0.29 11.83 6.94
CA THR A 196 0.29 12.64 5.85
C THR A 196 1.80 12.42 5.65
N ARG A 197 2.53 11.97 6.68
CA ARG A 197 3.95 11.58 6.57
C ARG A 197 4.07 10.17 6.01
N CYS A 198 3.31 9.23 6.56
CA CYS A 198 3.26 7.84 6.11
C CYS A 198 2.83 7.71 4.63
N ALA A 199 1.84 8.49 4.19
CA ALA A 199 1.38 8.52 2.80
C ALA A 199 2.48 8.89 1.80
N GLY A 200 3.40 9.78 2.18
CA GLY A 200 4.53 10.18 1.34
C GLY A 200 5.59 9.09 1.18
N GLU A 201 5.82 8.31 2.24
CA GLU A 201 6.76 7.18 2.21
C GLU A 201 6.30 6.07 1.27
N VAL A 202 4.98 5.82 1.24
CA VAL A 202 4.38 4.90 0.25
C VAL A 202 4.46 5.52 -1.15
N ALA A 203 3.90 6.72 -1.36
CA ALA A 203 3.51 7.18 -2.70
C ALA A 203 3.66 8.69 -2.98
N ALA A 204 4.62 9.39 -2.37
CA ALA A 204 5.02 10.72 -2.88
C ALA A 204 5.47 10.63 -4.36
N ALA A 205 5.08 11.62 -5.17
CA ALA A 205 5.10 11.53 -6.63
C ALA A 205 6.45 11.92 -7.24
N ALA A 206 7.15 10.96 -7.85
CA ALA A 206 8.49 11.20 -8.40
C ALA A 206 8.52 12.13 -9.63
N ASN A 207 9.63 12.87 -9.74
CA ASN A 207 10.00 13.80 -10.81
C ASN A 207 9.08 15.03 -10.95
N ASN A 208 8.55 15.52 -9.83
CA ASN A 208 7.74 16.75 -9.75
C ASN A 208 8.54 17.98 -9.24
N GLY A 209 9.73 17.78 -8.66
CA GLY A 209 10.56 18.85 -8.09
C GLY A 209 10.15 19.30 -6.67
N VAL A 210 9.31 18.52 -6.00
CA VAL A 210 8.80 18.71 -4.63
C VAL A 210 9.43 17.63 -3.74
N CYS A 211 9.69 17.95 -2.47
CA CYS A 211 10.14 17.02 -1.42
C CYS A 211 11.01 15.84 -1.94
N GLY A 212 10.57 14.60 -1.80
CA GLY A 212 11.29 13.37 -2.17
C GLY A 212 10.45 12.48 -3.09
N VAL A 213 10.48 11.16 -2.87
CA VAL A 213 9.62 10.18 -3.57
C VAL A 213 9.13 9.09 -2.62
N GLY A 214 7.98 8.49 -2.92
CA GLY A 214 7.53 7.27 -2.26
C GLY A 214 8.25 6.03 -2.81
N VAL A 215 8.32 4.96 -2.02
CA VAL A 215 8.79 3.64 -2.46
C VAL A 215 8.01 3.16 -3.69
N ALA A 216 6.70 3.40 -3.69
CA ALA A 216 5.75 3.06 -4.73
C ALA A 216 5.15 4.34 -5.36
N TYR A 217 6.03 5.23 -5.85
CA TYR A 217 5.67 6.57 -6.39
C TYR A 217 4.69 6.59 -7.57
N ASN A 218 4.26 5.44 -8.10
CA ASN A 218 3.23 5.32 -9.14
C ASN A 218 1.97 4.55 -8.69
N ALA A 219 1.90 4.16 -7.42
CA ALA A 219 0.70 3.58 -6.80
C ALA A 219 -0.38 4.64 -6.54
N LYS A 220 -1.56 4.15 -6.17
CA LYS A 220 -2.64 4.98 -5.63
C LYS A 220 -2.63 4.95 -4.10
N ILE A 221 -2.82 6.12 -3.49
CA ILE A 221 -2.75 6.32 -2.05
C ILE A 221 -4.00 7.05 -1.54
N GLY A 222 -4.70 6.43 -0.60
CA GLY A 222 -5.75 7.06 0.19
C GLY A 222 -5.36 7.18 1.65
N GLY A 223 -6.30 7.67 2.45
CA GLY A 223 -6.17 7.69 3.90
C GLY A 223 -7.53 7.66 4.58
N VAL A 224 -7.59 6.99 5.72
CA VAL A 224 -8.76 6.97 6.60
C VAL A 224 -8.44 7.80 7.83
N ARG A 225 -9.17 8.92 8.02
CA ARG A 225 -9.09 9.70 9.26
C ARG A 225 -9.94 9.00 10.32
N MET A 226 -9.27 8.39 11.29
CA MET A 226 -9.90 7.63 12.38
C MET A 226 -9.26 7.85 13.75
N LEU A 227 -8.03 8.38 13.84
CA LEU A 227 -7.36 8.69 15.12
C LEU A 227 -7.66 10.09 15.70
N ASP A 228 -8.28 11.00 14.94
CA ASP A 228 -8.55 12.39 15.40
C ASP A 228 -9.88 12.50 16.15
N GLY A 229 -10.15 11.56 17.06
CA GLY A 229 -11.40 11.43 17.80
C GLY A 229 -11.43 10.22 18.75
N GLU A 230 -12.62 9.83 19.21
CA GLU A 230 -12.80 8.62 20.01
C GLU A 230 -12.67 7.36 19.15
N VAL A 231 -11.59 6.60 19.35
CA VAL A 231 -11.39 5.29 18.71
C VAL A 231 -12.21 4.23 19.47
N THR A 232 -12.89 3.35 18.73
CA THR A 232 -13.74 2.27 19.27
C THR A 232 -13.76 1.09 18.30
N ASP A 233 -14.15 -0.11 18.78
CA ASP A 233 -14.32 -1.35 17.98
C ASP A 233 -15.09 -1.12 16.66
N VAL A 234 -16.08 -0.22 16.66
CA VAL A 234 -16.85 0.14 15.45
C VAL A 234 -16.03 1.00 14.48
N VAL A 235 -15.28 1.99 15.00
CA VAL A 235 -14.41 2.88 14.20
C VAL A 235 -13.27 2.09 13.57
N GLU A 236 -12.64 1.20 14.34
CA GLU A 236 -11.60 0.28 13.88
C GLU A 236 -12.13 -0.66 12.79
N ALA A 237 -13.25 -1.35 13.05
CA ALA A 237 -13.85 -2.28 12.11
C ALA A 237 -14.26 -1.61 10.79
N GLN A 238 -14.81 -0.39 10.84
CA GLN A 238 -15.12 0.40 9.64
C GLN A 238 -13.84 0.79 8.88
N SER A 239 -12.78 1.17 9.60
CA SER A 239 -11.48 1.53 9.00
C SER A 239 -10.76 0.33 8.37
N LEU A 240 -10.90 -0.87 8.96
CA LEU A 240 -10.30 -2.11 8.47
C LEU A 240 -11.07 -2.74 7.29
N SER A 241 -12.39 -2.54 7.21
CA SER A 241 -13.25 -3.17 6.19
C SER A 241 -13.52 -2.28 4.97
N ILE A 242 -13.18 -0.99 5.01
CA ILE A 242 -13.51 -0.04 3.94
C ILE A 242 -12.98 -0.49 2.57
N ASN A 243 -13.87 -0.48 1.58
CA ASN A 243 -13.59 -0.68 0.15
C ASN A 243 -12.61 -1.82 -0.17
N ASN A 244 -12.74 -2.95 0.55
CA ASN A 244 -11.82 -4.09 0.50
C ASN A 244 -11.70 -4.82 -0.87
N GLN A 245 -12.48 -4.43 -1.87
CA GLN A 245 -12.36 -4.89 -3.27
C GLN A 245 -11.54 -3.93 -4.15
N HIS A 246 -11.25 -2.72 -3.68
CA HIS A 246 -10.48 -1.66 -4.35
C HIS A 246 -9.13 -1.43 -3.67
N ILE A 247 -9.13 -1.33 -2.34
CA ILE A 247 -7.91 -1.17 -1.54
C ILE A 247 -7.19 -2.52 -1.46
N HIS A 248 -5.88 -2.51 -1.72
CA HIS A 248 -5.06 -3.72 -1.72
C HIS A 248 -4.27 -3.90 -0.43
N ILE A 249 -3.73 -2.79 0.08
CA ILE A 249 -2.85 -2.73 1.25
C ILE A 249 -3.38 -1.67 2.21
N TYR A 250 -3.40 -2.01 3.51
CA TYR A 250 -3.76 -1.12 4.60
C TYR A 250 -2.52 -0.95 5.46
N SER A 251 -2.02 0.28 5.63
CA SER A 251 -0.90 0.57 6.53
C SER A 251 -1.43 1.23 7.81
N ALA A 252 -1.02 0.69 8.96
CA ALA A 252 -1.40 1.21 10.27
C ALA A 252 -0.21 1.14 11.25
N SER A 253 -0.28 1.98 12.29
CA SER A 253 0.74 2.07 13.33
C SER A 253 0.14 2.55 14.66
N TRP A 254 -1.04 2.04 14.97
CA TRP A 254 -1.78 2.26 16.20
C TRP A 254 -2.12 0.91 16.84
N GLY A 255 -2.40 0.93 18.14
CA GLY A 255 -2.64 -0.24 18.97
C GLY A 255 -2.97 0.22 20.39
N PRO A 256 -2.67 -0.60 21.42
CA PRO A 256 -2.73 -0.19 22.83
C PRO A 256 -1.71 0.92 23.17
N GLU A 257 -1.67 1.35 24.43
CA GLU A 257 -0.64 2.29 24.90
C GLU A 257 0.72 1.56 25.03
N ASP A 258 1.76 2.06 24.35
CA ASP A 258 3.15 1.57 24.30
C ASP A 258 3.90 1.72 25.66
N ASP A 259 3.30 1.23 26.76
CA ASP A 259 3.58 1.67 28.14
C ASP A 259 4.30 0.64 29.03
N GLY A 260 4.55 -0.57 28.54
CA GLY A 260 5.21 -1.65 29.28
C GLY A 260 4.31 -2.37 30.30
N LYS A 261 2.99 -2.15 30.29
CA LYS A 261 2.02 -2.72 31.26
C LYS A 261 0.68 -3.15 30.65
N THR A 262 0.24 -2.53 29.56
CA THR A 262 -1.04 -2.80 28.92
C THR A 262 -1.03 -4.16 28.18
N VAL A 263 -2.17 -4.83 28.11
CA VAL A 263 -2.38 -6.05 27.29
C VAL A 263 -3.77 -5.91 26.69
N ASP A 264 -3.86 -5.56 25.41
CA ASP A 264 -5.12 -5.34 24.72
C ASP A 264 -4.96 -5.53 23.20
N GLY A 265 -6.06 -5.57 22.45
CA GLY A 265 -6.03 -5.78 21.01
C GLY A 265 -7.41 -5.67 20.38
N PRO A 266 -7.56 -6.03 19.09
CA PRO A 266 -8.79 -5.81 18.35
C PRO A 266 -9.98 -6.42 19.07
N ALA A 267 -11.02 -5.64 19.31
CA ALA A 267 -12.26 -6.10 19.92
C ALA A 267 -13.07 -6.95 18.91
N LYS A 268 -14.37 -7.17 19.15
CA LYS A 268 -15.12 -8.20 18.40
C LYS A 268 -15.25 -7.84 16.92
N LEU A 269 -15.61 -6.59 16.62
CA LEU A 269 -15.84 -6.13 15.26
C LEU A 269 -14.52 -5.95 14.51
N ALA A 270 -13.46 -5.45 15.16
CA ALA A 270 -12.13 -5.36 14.56
C ALA A 270 -11.55 -6.74 14.21
N LYS A 271 -11.71 -7.75 15.09
CA LYS A 271 -11.35 -9.16 14.78
C LYS A 271 -12.11 -9.73 13.58
N GLU A 272 -13.41 -9.44 13.48
CA GLU A 272 -14.24 -9.85 12.34
C GLU A 272 -13.83 -9.12 11.06
N ALA A 273 -13.52 -7.82 11.13
CA ALA A 273 -13.07 -7.02 9.99
C ALA A 273 -11.71 -7.49 9.44
N PHE A 274 -10.77 -7.89 10.30
CA PHE A 274 -9.54 -8.56 9.86
C PHE A 274 -9.85 -9.88 9.15
N LEU A 275 -10.69 -10.74 9.73
CA LEU A 275 -11.07 -12.03 9.15
C LEU A 275 -11.75 -11.87 7.78
N GLN A 276 -12.73 -10.98 7.67
CA GLN A 276 -13.39 -10.64 6.41
C GLN A 276 -12.41 -10.03 5.41
N GLY A 277 -11.51 -9.16 5.87
CA GLY A 277 -10.45 -8.57 5.06
C GLY A 277 -9.57 -9.62 4.40
N VAL A 278 -9.05 -10.59 5.16
CA VAL A 278 -8.15 -11.64 4.61
C VAL A 278 -8.87 -12.76 3.85
N THR A 279 -10.20 -12.89 3.97
CA THR A 279 -10.98 -13.95 3.29
C THR A 279 -11.76 -13.46 2.07
N GLU A 280 -12.34 -12.26 2.11
CA GLU A 280 -13.15 -11.69 1.02
C GLU A 280 -12.41 -10.59 0.25
N GLY A 281 -11.47 -9.88 0.90
CA GLY A 281 -10.74 -8.76 0.31
C GLY A 281 -9.99 -9.13 -0.97
N ARG A 282 -9.77 -8.14 -1.85
CA ARG A 282 -9.11 -8.29 -3.17
C ARG A 282 -9.70 -9.46 -4.00
N GLY A 283 -11.01 -9.64 -3.99
CA GLY A 283 -11.69 -10.72 -4.70
C GLY A 283 -11.40 -12.13 -4.18
N GLY A 284 -11.15 -12.27 -2.88
CA GLY A 284 -10.80 -13.55 -2.22
C GLY A 284 -9.30 -13.86 -2.14
N LEU A 285 -8.42 -12.92 -2.52
CA LEU A 285 -6.98 -13.03 -2.28
C LEU A 285 -6.58 -12.57 -0.87
N GLY A 286 -7.45 -11.82 -0.21
CA GLY A 286 -7.23 -11.20 1.09
C GLY A 286 -6.53 -9.86 1.01
N SER A 287 -7.08 -8.87 1.72
CA SER A 287 -6.44 -7.60 2.07
C SER A 287 -5.11 -7.86 2.79
N ILE A 288 -4.09 -7.03 2.49
CA ILE A 288 -2.81 -7.09 3.20
C ILE A 288 -2.78 -5.95 4.22
N PHE A 289 -2.85 -6.29 5.50
CA PHE A 289 -2.69 -5.34 6.61
C PHE A 289 -1.22 -5.29 7.02
N VAL A 290 -0.59 -4.12 7.03
CA VAL A 290 0.81 -3.89 7.41
C VAL A 290 0.82 -3.07 8.69
N TRP A 291 1.53 -3.55 9.70
CA TRP A 291 1.46 -2.99 11.06
C TRP A 291 2.84 -2.63 11.60
N ALA A 292 2.94 -1.54 12.34
CA ALA A 292 4.13 -1.18 13.11
C ALA A 292 4.15 -1.96 14.44
N SER A 293 5.32 -2.47 14.85
CA SER A 293 5.46 -3.32 16.05
C SER A 293 5.58 -2.55 17.39
N GLY A 294 4.91 -1.40 17.56
CA GLY A 294 4.96 -0.59 18.79
C GLY A 294 6.26 0.21 19.01
N ASN A 295 6.25 1.14 19.97
CA ASN A 295 7.37 2.03 20.33
C ASN A 295 7.76 1.96 21.83
N GLY A 296 7.25 0.98 22.57
CA GLY A 296 7.42 0.79 24.01
C GLY A 296 8.79 0.24 24.45
N GLY A 297 9.76 0.11 23.54
CA GLY A 297 11.09 -0.46 23.83
C GLY A 297 11.89 0.28 24.91
N ARG A 298 11.53 1.55 25.20
CA ARG A 298 12.07 2.31 26.35
C ARG A 298 11.55 1.77 27.68
N GLU A 299 10.23 1.63 27.80
CA GLU A 299 9.53 1.19 29.02
C GLU A 299 9.53 -0.34 29.20
N LYS A 300 10.17 -1.05 28.25
CA LYS A 300 10.34 -2.51 28.19
C LYS A 300 9.03 -3.24 27.92
N ASP A 301 8.28 -2.72 26.97
CA ASP A 301 7.18 -3.46 26.37
C ASP A 301 7.66 -4.60 25.44
N SER A 302 6.75 -5.52 25.14
CA SER A 302 6.93 -6.67 24.27
C SER A 302 5.67 -6.88 23.44
N CYS A 303 5.75 -6.53 22.17
CA CYS A 303 4.67 -6.44 21.20
C CYS A 303 3.76 -7.68 21.01
N ASN A 304 4.04 -8.82 21.64
CA ASN A 304 3.05 -9.91 21.77
C ASN A 304 1.92 -9.60 22.79
N CYS A 305 2.02 -8.50 23.53
CA CYS A 305 0.96 -7.91 24.35
C CYS A 305 0.02 -6.97 23.57
N ASP A 306 0.42 -6.52 22.37
CA ASP A 306 -0.46 -5.86 21.41
C ASP A 306 -1.12 -6.91 20.50
N GLY A 307 -2.45 -7.09 20.64
CA GLY A 307 -3.22 -8.02 19.84
C GLY A 307 -3.38 -7.65 18.35
N TYR A 308 -3.03 -6.42 17.93
CA TYR A 308 -3.01 -6.02 16.52
C TYR A 308 -1.73 -6.51 15.84
N THR A 309 -0.54 -6.17 16.34
CA THR A 309 0.74 -6.67 15.79
C THR A 309 0.96 -8.18 16.03
N ASN A 310 0.36 -8.76 17.08
CA ASN A 310 0.39 -10.20 17.37
C ASN A 310 -0.63 -11.02 16.53
N SER A 311 -1.47 -10.37 15.72
CA SER A 311 -2.42 -11.06 14.84
C SER A 311 -1.70 -11.81 13.72
N ILE A 312 -2.23 -12.96 13.29
CA ILE A 312 -1.72 -13.67 12.10
C ILE A 312 -2.07 -12.93 10.79
N TYR A 313 -3.12 -12.09 10.83
CA TYR A 313 -3.66 -11.37 9.68
C TYR A 313 -2.90 -10.09 9.35
N THR A 314 -2.06 -9.61 10.27
CA THR A 314 -1.20 -8.45 10.11
C THR A 314 0.20 -8.88 9.66
N LEU A 315 0.85 -8.02 8.88
CA LEU A 315 2.23 -8.16 8.45
C LEU A 315 3.06 -7.18 9.26
N SER A 316 3.55 -7.67 10.39
CA SER A 316 4.12 -6.85 11.47
C SER A 316 5.60 -6.53 11.25
N ILE A 317 5.95 -5.24 11.34
CA ILE A 317 7.22 -4.67 10.92
C ILE A 317 7.86 -3.87 12.07
N SER A 318 9.11 -4.23 12.39
CA SER A 318 9.97 -3.51 13.33
C SER A 318 10.93 -2.55 12.62
N SER A 319 11.70 -1.77 13.41
CA SER A 319 12.64 -0.76 12.90
C SER A 319 14.10 -1.14 13.11
N THR A 320 14.96 -0.71 12.19
CA THR A 320 16.42 -0.62 12.43
C THR A 320 16.95 0.78 12.16
N THR A 321 18.01 1.18 12.88
CA THR A 321 18.66 2.48 12.70
C THR A 321 19.54 2.52 11.45
N GLN A 322 20.02 3.71 11.06
CA GLN A 322 20.91 3.88 9.90
C GLN A 322 22.18 3.01 9.96
N TYR A 323 22.77 2.80 11.15
CA TYR A 323 23.95 1.95 11.30
C TYR A 323 23.62 0.45 11.46
N GLY A 324 22.34 0.09 11.51
CA GLY A 324 21.85 -1.29 11.62
C GLY A 324 21.65 -1.77 13.05
N ASN A 325 21.39 -0.87 14.01
CA ASN A 325 21.14 -1.24 15.42
C ASN A 325 19.63 -1.31 15.72
N VAL A 326 19.27 -1.94 16.84
CA VAL A 326 17.91 -1.89 17.37
C VAL A 326 17.66 -0.48 17.93
N PRO A 327 16.65 0.27 17.45
CA PRO A 327 16.34 1.59 17.98
C PRO A 327 15.84 1.54 19.42
N TRP A 328 16.05 2.61 20.18
CA TRP A 328 15.69 2.69 21.60
C TRP A 328 14.19 2.53 21.90
N TYR A 329 13.34 2.76 20.90
CA TYR A 329 11.88 2.61 20.96
C TYR A 329 11.39 1.25 20.45
N SER A 330 12.19 0.49 19.69
CA SER A 330 11.69 -0.75 19.08
C SER A 330 11.44 -1.81 20.13
N GLU A 331 10.25 -2.41 20.08
CA GLU A 331 9.93 -3.58 20.89
C GLU A 331 10.47 -4.86 20.25
N ALA A 332 10.45 -5.94 21.03
CA ALA A 332 10.84 -7.27 20.58
C ALA A 332 9.79 -8.31 21.01
N CYS A 333 9.35 -9.11 20.05
CA CYS A 333 8.35 -10.17 20.21
C CYS A 333 8.47 -11.19 19.07
N SER A 334 7.82 -12.35 19.18
CA SER A 334 7.94 -13.42 18.17
C SER A 334 6.93 -13.32 17.01
N SER A 335 6.00 -12.35 17.05
CA SER A 335 5.06 -12.06 15.96
C SER A 335 5.63 -11.23 14.82
N THR A 336 6.69 -10.43 15.05
CA THR A 336 7.36 -9.63 14.00
C THR A 336 7.84 -10.51 12.85
N LEU A 337 7.53 -10.11 11.61
CA LEU A 337 7.95 -10.82 10.40
C LEU A 337 9.25 -10.29 9.82
N ALA A 338 9.42 -8.96 9.77
CA ALA A 338 10.57 -8.32 9.14
C ALA A 338 10.80 -6.88 9.66
N THR A 339 11.77 -6.21 9.05
CA THR A 339 12.25 -4.88 9.44
C THR A 339 12.42 -3.95 8.24
N THR A 340 12.21 -2.65 8.47
CA THR A 340 12.72 -1.60 7.57
C THR A 340 13.53 -0.56 8.34
N TYR A 341 14.13 0.39 7.62
CA TYR A 341 14.84 1.51 8.23
C TYR A 341 13.89 2.53 8.85
N SER A 342 14.30 3.11 9.97
CA SER A 342 13.68 4.30 10.56
C SER A 342 14.76 5.13 11.29
N SER A 343 14.33 6.05 12.14
CA SER A 343 15.16 6.87 13.02
C SER A 343 16.01 6.07 14.00
N GLY A 344 17.18 6.60 14.36
CA GLY A 344 18.03 6.09 15.44
C GLY A 344 18.41 7.17 16.46
N ASN A 345 19.68 7.18 16.83
CA ASN A 345 20.26 8.19 17.71
C ASN A 345 20.34 9.56 17.02
N PRO A 346 20.57 10.68 17.74
CA PRO A 346 20.72 12.02 17.12
C PRO A 346 21.86 12.16 16.07
N ASN A 347 22.79 11.20 16.04
CA ASN A 347 23.88 11.11 15.06
C ASN A 347 23.55 10.22 13.85
N GLU A 348 22.30 9.75 13.74
CA GLU A 348 21.77 8.93 12.66
C GLU A 348 20.67 9.70 11.93
N LYS A 349 20.58 9.51 10.62
CA LYS A 349 19.51 10.10 9.81
C LYS A 349 18.15 9.53 10.22
N GLN A 350 17.13 10.37 10.04
CA GLN A 350 15.74 10.03 10.26
C GLN A 350 15.03 9.86 8.89
N ILE A 351 13.72 9.64 8.90
CA ILE A 351 12.93 9.51 7.68
C ILE A 351 12.61 10.89 7.09
N VAL A 352 12.67 10.95 5.76
CA VAL A 352 12.45 12.14 4.94
C VAL A 352 11.21 11.92 4.08
N THR A 353 10.15 12.69 4.27
CA THR A 353 8.83 12.47 3.64
C THR A 353 8.00 13.78 3.61
N THR A 354 6.79 13.73 3.04
CA THR A 354 5.79 14.80 3.04
C THR A 354 5.37 15.19 4.46
N ASP A 355 4.95 16.43 4.69
CA ASP A 355 4.55 16.90 6.02
C ASP A 355 3.42 17.93 5.94
N LEU A 356 2.63 18.01 7.01
CA LEU A 356 1.41 18.80 7.07
C LEU A 356 1.66 20.28 6.73
N ARG A 357 0.70 20.90 6.03
CA ARG A 357 0.75 22.27 5.48
C ARG A 357 1.70 22.40 4.28
N LYS A 358 1.71 21.39 3.40
CA LYS A 358 2.43 21.38 2.11
C LYS A 358 3.94 21.51 2.28
N LYS A 359 4.47 20.75 3.24
CA LYS A 359 5.87 20.76 3.70
C LYS A 359 6.58 19.46 3.37
N CYS A 360 7.88 19.44 3.65
CA CYS A 360 8.69 18.24 3.62
C CYS A 360 9.41 18.15 4.97
N THR A 361 9.35 17.01 5.64
CA THR A 361 10.08 16.73 6.86
C THR A 361 11.32 15.90 6.55
N ASP A 362 12.37 16.08 7.35
CA ASP A 362 13.53 15.20 7.46
C ASP A 362 13.65 14.60 8.88
N SER A 363 12.53 14.61 9.62
CA SER A 363 12.39 14.18 11.01
C SER A 363 11.07 13.45 11.26
N HIS A 364 10.85 12.36 10.50
CA HIS A 364 9.89 11.30 10.86
C HIS A 364 10.63 10.08 11.47
N THR A 365 9.97 9.39 12.39
CA THR A 365 10.59 8.60 13.47
C THR A 365 9.63 7.53 13.99
N GLY A 366 10.15 6.50 14.67
CA GLY A 366 9.34 5.42 15.28
C GLY A 366 9.19 4.19 14.39
N THR A 367 8.57 3.13 14.89
CA THR A 367 8.15 1.97 14.07
C THR A 367 7.03 2.34 13.10
N SER A 368 6.28 3.41 13.43
CA SER A 368 5.25 4.02 12.60
C SER A 368 5.73 4.54 11.24
N ALA A 369 7.04 4.82 11.09
CA ALA A 369 7.66 5.14 9.79
C ALA A 369 8.23 3.90 9.06
N SER A 370 8.25 2.72 9.70
CA SER A 370 8.69 1.47 9.06
C SER A 370 7.57 0.73 8.36
N ALA A 371 6.37 0.66 8.95
CA ALA A 371 5.21 0.03 8.30
C ALA A 371 4.85 0.66 6.92
N PRO A 372 4.89 1.99 6.72
CA PRO A 372 4.65 2.61 5.41
C PRO A 372 5.70 2.25 4.36
N LEU A 373 6.99 2.19 4.73
CA LEU A 373 8.05 1.75 3.82
C LEU A 373 7.83 0.29 3.39
N ALA A 374 7.47 -0.59 4.33
CA ALA A 374 7.11 -1.97 4.03
C ALA A 374 5.86 -2.07 3.12
N ALA A 375 4.80 -1.30 3.40
CA ALA A 375 3.61 -1.24 2.55
C ALA A 375 3.93 -0.78 1.12
N GLY A 376 4.86 0.17 0.98
CA GLY A 376 5.41 0.57 -0.32
C GLY A 376 6.16 -0.56 -1.04
N ILE A 377 7.00 -1.33 -0.34
CA ILE A 377 7.72 -2.48 -0.94
C ILE A 377 6.72 -3.58 -1.36
N ILE A 378 5.73 -3.86 -0.53
CA ILE A 378 4.64 -4.80 -0.80
C ILE A 378 3.86 -4.37 -2.06
N ALA A 379 3.66 -3.08 -2.28
CA ALA A 379 3.04 -2.57 -3.51
C ALA A 379 3.90 -2.82 -4.78
N LEU A 380 5.24 -2.79 -4.67
CA LEU A 380 6.11 -3.18 -5.78
C LEU A 380 5.98 -4.69 -6.08
N ALA A 381 5.92 -5.53 -5.04
CA ALA A 381 5.72 -6.97 -5.17
C ALA A 381 4.32 -7.33 -5.73
N LEU A 382 3.27 -6.58 -5.38
CA LEU A 382 1.94 -6.74 -5.98
C LEU A 382 1.89 -6.32 -7.46
N GLU A 383 2.52 -5.22 -7.88
CA GLU A 383 2.60 -4.90 -9.33
C GLU A 383 3.31 -6.02 -10.11
N ALA A 384 4.29 -6.68 -9.49
CA ALA A 384 4.98 -7.84 -10.04
C ALA A 384 4.12 -9.10 -10.12
N ASN A 385 3.18 -9.32 -9.20
CA ASN A 385 2.21 -10.41 -9.25
C ASN A 385 0.92 -10.09 -8.45
N MET A 386 -0.10 -9.56 -9.13
CA MET A 386 -1.36 -9.15 -8.49
C MET A 386 -2.18 -10.32 -7.91
N ASN A 387 -1.84 -11.58 -8.25
CA ASN A 387 -2.53 -12.78 -7.78
C ASN A 387 -2.03 -13.29 -6.41
N LEU A 388 -1.02 -12.65 -5.81
CA LEU A 388 -0.50 -13.04 -4.49
C LEU A 388 -1.58 -12.90 -3.41
N THR A 389 -1.82 -13.95 -2.64
CA THR A 389 -2.68 -13.89 -1.45
C THR A 389 -2.00 -13.13 -0.30
N TRP A 390 -2.76 -12.80 0.75
CA TRP A 390 -2.20 -12.23 1.98
C TRP A 390 -1.10 -13.12 2.60
N ARG A 391 -1.29 -14.45 2.60
CA ARG A 391 -0.29 -15.44 3.04
C ARG A 391 0.91 -15.52 2.11
N ASP A 392 0.70 -15.48 0.80
CA ASP A 392 1.82 -15.44 -0.16
C ASP A 392 2.75 -14.25 0.11
N MET A 393 2.18 -13.09 0.45
CA MET A 393 2.99 -11.91 0.79
C MET A 393 3.84 -12.11 2.05
N GLN A 394 3.31 -12.77 3.09
CA GLN A 394 4.08 -13.12 4.29
C GLN A 394 5.19 -14.15 3.96
N HIS A 395 4.89 -15.18 3.16
CA HIS A 395 5.91 -16.13 2.66
C HIS A 395 7.01 -15.43 1.84
N LEU A 396 6.66 -14.47 0.97
CA LEU A 396 7.61 -13.68 0.20
C LEU A 396 8.53 -12.87 1.12
N VAL A 397 7.97 -12.18 2.12
CA VAL A 397 8.73 -11.41 3.12
C VAL A 397 9.76 -12.29 3.84
N ILE A 398 9.35 -13.44 4.37
CA ILE A 398 10.22 -14.37 5.11
C ILE A 398 11.35 -14.93 4.24
N ARG A 399 11.11 -15.07 2.93
CA ARG A 399 12.05 -15.66 1.97
C ARG A 399 12.94 -14.63 1.25
N ALA A 400 12.60 -13.35 1.32
CA ALA A 400 13.34 -12.24 0.70
C ALA A 400 14.00 -11.28 1.72
N ALA A 401 13.64 -11.36 3.00
CA ALA A 401 14.28 -10.58 4.06
C ALA A 401 15.74 -10.98 4.28
N HIS A 402 16.60 -9.99 4.55
CA HIS A 402 18.02 -10.17 4.73
C HIS A 402 18.47 -9.79 6.16
N PRO A 403 18.97 -10.75 6.96
CA PRO A 403 19.63 -10.48 8.24
C PRO A 403 20.93 -9.66 8.15
N ALA A 404 21.43 -9.42 6.93
CA ALA A 404 22.73 -8.79 6.70
C ALA A 404 22.77 -7.35 7.22
N HIS A 405 23.90 -6.98 7.85
CA HIS A 405 24.15 -5.65 8.43
C HIS A 405 23.25 -5.23 9.61
N LEU A 406 22.36 -6.11 10.09
CA LEU A 406 21.55 -5.91 11.28
C LEU A 406 22.24 -6.48 12.54
N ILE A 407 22.32 -5.65 13.58
CA ILE A 407 23.08 -5.89 14.81
C ILE A 407 22.11 -6.12 15.96
N THR A 408 22.15 -7.33 16.53
CA THR A 408 21.43 -7.74 17.75
C THR A 408 22.11 -9.00 18.34
N ASN A 409 21.84 -9.30 19.61
CA ASN A 409 22.35 -10.47 20.33
C ASN A 409 21.40 -11.70 20.27
N ASP A 410 20.20 -11.52 19.73
CA ASP A 410 19.11 -12.50 19.79
C ASP A 410 18.89 -13.29 18.48
N TRP A 411 19.69 -13.06 17.44
CA TRP A 411 19.70 -13.89 16.22
C TRP A 411 19.84 -15.38 16.56
N ARG A 412 18.89 -16.20 16.12
CA ARG A 412 18.93 -17.68 16.22
C ARG A 412 18.62 -18.30 14.87
N THR A 413 19.15 -19.49 14.61
CA THR A 413 18.79 -20.30 13.45
C THR A 413 17.59 -21.17 13.80
N ASN A 414 16.55 -21.17 12.97
CA ASN A 414 15.37 -22.02 13.14
C ASN A 414 15.57 -23.42 12.50
N GLY A 415 14.58 -24.31 12.66
CA GLY A 415 14.67 -25.73 12.25
C GLY A 415 14.85 -25.96 10.75
N VAL A 416 14.48 -24.99 9.91
CA VAL A 416 14.69 -24.99 8.45
C VAL A 416 15.93 -24.18 8.01
N GLY A 417 16.76 -23.74 8.96
CA GLY A 417 18.06 -23.12 8.68
C GLY A 417 18.05 -21.61 8.44
N ARG A 418 16.93 -20.91 8.68
CA ARG A 418 16.86 -19.44 8.56
C ARG A 418 17.28 -18.75 9.85
N LEU A 419 17.92 -17.59 9.73
CA LEU A 419 18.14 -16.70 10.88
C LEU A 419 16.87 -15.88 11.16
N VAL A 420 16.49 -15.81 12.43
CA VAL A 420 15.36 -15.03 12.94
C VAL A 420 15.73 -14.34 14.27
N SER A 421 15.13 -13.19 14.53
CA SER A 421 15.34 -12.34 15.72
C SER A 421 13.99 -11.78 16.17
N HIS A 422 13.74 -11.70 17.47
CA HIS A 422 12.55 -11.07 18.04
C HIS A 422 12.57 -9.54 17.85
N SER A 423 13.74 -8.95 17.63
CA SER A 423 13.91 -7.52 17.34
C SER A 423 13.74 -7.17 15.86
N TYR A 424 13.90 -8.14 14.95
CA TYR A 424 13.94 -7.88 13.51
C TYR A 424 13.08 -8.80 12.62
N GLY A 425 12.44 -9.82 13.19
CA GLY A 425 11.88 -10.94 12.44
C GLY A 425 12.97 -11.66 11.63
N TYR A 426 12.70 -11.92 10.36
CA TYR A 426 13.64 -12.51 9.40
C TYR A 426 14.65 -11.51 8.82
N GLY A 427 14.59 -10.23 9.21
CA GLY A 427 15.56 -9.20 8.84
C GLY A 427 15.00 -8.08 7.95
N LEU A 428 15.90 -7.39 7.24
CA LEU A 428 15.58 -6.20 6.46
C LEU A 428 14.86 -6.57 5.16
N LEU A 429 13.77 -5.88 4.80
CA LEU A 429 13.11 -6.05 3.50
C LEU A 429 14.00 -5.59 2.33
N ASP A 430 14.23 -6.48 1.37
CA ASP A 430 14.83 -6.18 0.06
C ASP A 430 13.74 -6.14 -1.01
N ALA A 431 13.46 -4.95 -1.53
CA ALA A 431 12.42 -4.76 -2.53
C ALA A 431 12.71 -5.45 -3.87
N SER A 432 13.99 -5.56 -4.25
CA SER A 432 14.39 -6.23 -5.48
C SER A 432 14.25 -7.74 -5.36
N ALA A 433 14.56 -8.32 -4.20
CA ALA A 433 14.38 -9.74 -3.91
C ALA A 433 12.89 -10.11 -3.86
N MET A 434 12.06 -9.32 -3.18
CA MET A 434 10.60 -9.53 -3.14
C MET A 434 9.98 -9.49 -4.55
N VAL A 435 10.33 -8.48 -5.36
CA VAL A 435 9.86 -8.34 -6.75
C VAL A 435 10.34 -9.50 -7.64
N ALA A 436 11.59 -9.95 -7.51
CA ALA A 436 12.13 -11.06 -8.30
C ALA A 436 11.47 -12.41 -7.93
N LEU A 437 11.17 -12.62 -6.64
CA LEU A 437 10.51 -13.83 -6.15
C LEU A 437 9.01 -13.84 -6.52
N ALA A 438 8.31 -12.70 -6.39
CA ALA A 438 6.90 -12.53 -6.74
C ALA A 438 6.56 -12.96 -8.18
N GLN A 439 7.41 -12.59 -9.15
CA GLN A 439 7.23 -12.90 -10.59
C GLN A 439 7.17 -14.40 -10.89
N ASN A 440 7.81 -15.24 -10.07
CA ASN A 440 7.87 -16.70 -10.24
C ASN A 440 7.18 -17.45 -9.08
N TRP A 441 6.43 -16.74 -8.23
CA TRP A 441 5.80 -17.33 -7.06
C TRP A 441 4.62 -18.22 -7.44
N THR A 442 4.59 -19.43 -6.89
CA THR A 442 3.43 -20.32 -6.94
C THR A 442 2.64 -20.14 -5.66
N SER A 443 1.38 -19.72 -5.77
CA SER A 443 0.54 -19.43 -4.59
C SER A 443 0.40 -20.65 -3.68
N VAL A 444 0.49 -20.44 -2.37
CA VAL A 444 0.41 -21.51 -1.37
C VAL A 444 -0.99 -22.12 -1.30
N GLY A 445 -1.06 -23.40 -0.94
CA GLY A 445 -2.33 -24.11 -0.77
C GLY A 445 -3.23 -23.49 0.32
N PRO A 446 -4.49 -23.95 0.45
CA PRO A 446 -5.41 -23.50 1.50
C PRO A 446 -4.76 -23.53 2.89
N GLN A 447 -5.11 -22.58 3.76
CA GLN A 447 -4.59 -22.58 5.12
C GLN A 447 -5.29 -23.67 5.94
N HIS A 448 -4.49 -24.58 6.50
CA HIS A 448 -4.93 -25.60 7.44
C HIS A 448 -4.78 -25.05 8.87
N LYS A 449 -5.68 -25.46 9.79
CA LYS A 449 -5.68 -24.99 11.18
C LYS A 449 -5.88 -26.15 12.16
N CYS A 450 -4.77 -26.72 12.64
CA CYS A 450 -4.81 -27.74 13.69
C CYS A 450 -4.92 -27.07 15.07
N VAL A 451 -5.90 -27.49 15.88
CA VAL A 451 -6.15 -26.98 17.24
C VAL A 451 -5.97 -28.12 18.24
N ILE A 452 -5.04 -27.97 19.18
CA ILE A 452 -4.61 -29.01 20.10
C ILE A 452 -4.69 -28.49 21.54
N ASP A 453 -5.62 -29.02 22.34
CA ASP A 453 -5.61 -28.75 23.78
C ASP A 453 -4.43 -29.47 24.43
N MET A 454 -3.52 -28.70 25.02
CA MET A 454 -2.25 -29.20 25.53
C MET A 454 -2.42 -29.71 26.96
N LEU A 455 -3.05 -28.92 27.82
CA LEU A 455 -3.34 -29.27 29.22
C LEU A 455 -4.68 -30.01 29.39
N SER A 456 -4.68 -31.03 30.25
CA SER A 456 -5.89 -31.70 30.75
C SER A 456 -6.30 -31.25 32.16
N GLU A 457 -5.37 -30.65 32.91
CA GLU A 457 -5.52 -30.22 34.29
C GLU A 457 -4.67 -28.95 34.51
N PRO A 458 -5.07 -28.01 35.39
CA PRO A 458 -4.28 -26.84 35.73
C PRO A 458 -2.90 -27.16 36.31
N ARG A 459 -1.94 -26.25 36.13
CA ARG A 459 -0.56 -26.35 36.63
C ARG A 459 -0.17 -25.12 37.44
N ASP A 460 0.36 -25.33 38.66
CA ASP A 460 1.03 -24.25 39.40
C ASP A 460 2.26 -23.78 38.63
N VAL A 461 2.42 -22.46 38.45
CA VAL A 461 3.62 -21.88 37.82
C VAL A 461 4.81 -21.88 38.78
N LYS A 462 4.57 -21.56 40.07
CA LYS A 462 5.61 -21.39 41.11
C LYS A 462 6.68 -20.42 40.60
N ASN A 463 7.96 -20.79 40.70
CA ASN A 463 9.07 -20.01 40.14
C ASN A 463 9.37 -20.37 38.66
N HIS A 464 9.07 -21.61 38.26
CA HIS A 464 9.42 -22.16 36.94
C HIS A 464 8.52 -23.37 36.65
N LEU A 465 7.86 -23.33 35.50
CA LEU A 465 7.01 -24.39 34.98
C LEU A 465 7.49 -24.75 33.57
N VAL A 466 7.87 -26.01 33.39
CA VAL A 466 8.14 -26.60 32.08
C VAL A 466 7.06 -27.64 31.81
N PHE A 467 6.38 -27.50 30.67
CA PHE A 467 5.35 -28.43 30.21
C PHE A 467 5.64 -28.88 28.78
N SER A 468 5.88 -30.18 28.59
CA SER A 468 6.18 -30.79 27.30
C SER A 468 5.08 -31.77 26.89
N LYS A 469 4.72 -31.78 25.61
CA LYS A 469 3.75 -32.71 25.03
C LYS A 469 4.07 -32.98 23.56
N SER A 470 4.10 -34.25 23.18
CA SER A 470 4.17 -34.67 21.78
C SER A 470 2.82 -34.51 21.08
N VAL A 471 2.84 -33.97 19.87
CA VAL A 471 1.66 -33.74 19.01
C VAL A 471 1.86 -34.37 17.63
N ASP A 472 0.75 -34.75 17.00
CA ASP A 472 0.70 -35.33 15.64
C ASP A 472 0.35 -34.29 14.56
N ALA A 473 0.23 -33.01 14.92
CA ALA A 473 -0.19 -31.92 14.05
C ALA A 473 -1.48 -32.20 13.24
N CYS A 474 -2.43 -32.95 13.84
CA CYS A 474 -3.68 -33.40 13.22
C CYS A 474 -3.50 -34.42 12.09
N LEU A 475 -2.51 -35.32 12.21
CA LEU A 475 -2.28 -36.44 11.29
C LEU A 475 -3.56 -37.25 11.01
N GLY A 476 -3.85 -37.47 9.73
CA GLY A 476 -5.05 -38.18 9.26
C GLY A 476 -6.33 -37.35 9.24
N GLN A 477 -6.30 -36.08 9.65
CA GLN A 477 -7.39 -35.11 9.47
C GLN A 477 -7.14 -34.21 8.25
N PRO A 478 -8.18 -33.56 7.67
CA PRO A 478 -7.98 -32.54 6.64
C PRO A 478 -7.14 -31.36 7.14
N ASP A 479 -7.20 -31.03 8.43
CA ASP A 479 -6.48 -29.92 9.07
C ASP A 479 -5.00 -30.22 9.39
N LEU A 480 -4.43 -31.31 8.86
CA LEU A 480 -3.02 -31.67 9.01
C LEU A 480 -2.10 -30.52 8.57
N VAL A 481 -1.25 -30.04 9.47
CA VAL A 481 -0.17 -29.08 9.15
C VAL A 481 1.16 -29.82 9.09
N SER A 482 1.75 -29.94 7.90
CA SER A 482 3.08 -30.52 7.68
C SER A 482 4.16 -29.49 7.34
N SER A 483 3.77 -28.24 7.10
CA SER A 483 4.69 -27.11 7.00
C SER A 483 4.01 -25.89 7.62
N LEU A 484 4.59 -25.41 8.72
CA LEU A 484 4.04 -24.41 9.62
C LEU A 484 4.17 -22.99 9.05
N GLU A 485 3.16 -22.16 9.29
CA GLU A 485 3.20 -20.71 9.06
C GLU A 485 3.27 -20.03 10.44
N HIS A 486 2.12 -19.70 11.03
CA HIS A 486 2.00 -19.17 12.38
C HIS A 486 1.78 -20.28 13.39
N VAL A 487 2.36 -20.15 14.58
CA VAL A 487 1.94 -20.90 15.77
C VAL A 487 1.41 -19.93 16.82
N GLN A 488 0.31 -20.29 17.47
CA GLN A 488 -0.22 -19.57 18.64
C GLN A 488 -0.23 -20.49 19.86
N ALA A 489 0.34 -20.03 20.98
CA ALA A 489 0.11 -20.61 22.29
C ALA A 489 -0.96 -19.80 23.00
N ARG A 490 -2.18 -20.36 23.08
CA ARG A 490 -3.32 -19.70 23.71
C ARG A 490 -3.40 -20.07 25.18
N LEU A 491 -3.15 -19.10 26.05
CA LEU A 491 -2.94 -19.31 27.48
C LEU A 491 -4.02 -18.61 28.33
N THR A 492 -4.53 -19.33 29.32
CA THR A 492 -5.31 -18.77 30.44
C THR A 492 -4.53 -19.03 31.72
N LEU A 493 -4.12 -17.96 32.39
CA LEU A 493 -3.02 -17.92 33.35
C LEU A 493 -3.29 -16.82 34.38
N SER A 494 -3.55 -17.18 35.64
CA SER A 494 -3.57 -16.22 36.75
C SER A 494 -2.17 -16.04 37.32
N TYR A 495 -1.78 -14.80 37.65
CA TYR A 495 -0.46 -14.50 38.22
C TYR A 495 -0.48 -13.20 39.03
N THR A 496 0.32 -13.09 40.10
CA THR A 496 0.31 -11.94 41.02
C THR A 496 0.84 -10.63 40.43
N HIS A 497 1.95 -10.69 39.68
CA HIS A 497 2.54 -9.55 38.98
C HIS A 497 2.94 -9.99 37.57
N ARG A 498 2.09 -9.72 36.58
CA ARG A 498 2.18 -10.24 35.21
C ARG A 498 3.54 -9.97 34.53
N GLY A 499 4.16 -8.82 34.80
CA GLY A 499 5.46 -8.39 34.28
C GLY A 499 6.67 -9.18 34.77
N ASN A 500 6.54 -9.92 35.87
CA ASN A 500 7.61 -10.78 36.40
C ASN A 500 7.74 -12.11 35.63
N LEU A 501 6.83 -12.37 34.68
CA LEU A 501 6.84 -13.55 33.83
C LEU A 501 7.75 -13.36 32.60
N ALA A 502 8.47 -14.42 32.24
CA ALA A 502 8.83 -14.66 30.85
C ALA A 502 8.23 -15.99 30.37
N ILE A 503 7.80 -16.03 29.11
CA ILE A 503 7.12 -17.17 28.51
C ILE A 503 7.83 -17.55 27.22
N HIS A 504 8.16 -18.84 27.07
CA HIS A 504 8.93 -19.36 25.96
C HIS A 504 8.28 -20.63 25.39
N LEU A 505 8.27 -20.77 24.07
CA LEU A 505 7.76 -21.93 23.35
C LEU A 505 8.86 -22.51 22.47
N PHE A 506 9.07 -23.82 22.56
CA PHE A 506 10.05 -24.57 21.78
C PHE A 506 9.32 -25.48 20.77
N SER A 507 9.70 -25.41 19.50
CA SER A 507 9.23 -26.35 18.46
C SER A 507 9.93 -27.72 18.57
N PRO A 508 9.40 -28.77 17.93
CA PRO A 508 10.05 -30.09 17.87
C PRO A 508 11.43 -30.09 17.24
N LEU A 509 11.74 -29.10 16.39
CA LEU A 509 13.08 -28.90 15.79
C LEU A 509 14.00 -28.02 16.65
N GLY A 510 13.55 -27.59 17.83
CA GLY A 510 14.35 -26.86 18.82
C GLY A 510 14.30 -25.33 18.71
N THR A 511 13.44 -24.77 17.85
CA THR A 511 13.32 -23.31 17.69
C THR A 511 12.65 -22.69 18.91
N ARG A 512 13.40 -21.89 19.67
CA ARG A 512 12.92 -21.18 20.87
C ARG A 512 12.32 -19.81 20.50
N SER A 513 11.00 -19.69 20.65
CA SER A 513 10.26 -18.44 20.55
C SER A 513 10.07 -17.83 21.94
N THR A 514 10.49 -16.58 22.14
CA THR A 514 10.08 -15.78 23.31
C THR A 514 8.68 -15.23 23.03
N LEU A 515 7.69 -15.77 23.74
CA LEU A 515 6.29 -15.37 23.64
C LEU A 515 6.00 -14.12 24.49
N LEU A 516 6.64 -14.01 25.66
CA LEU A 516 6.61 -12.84 26.54
C LEU A 516 8.00 -12.62 27.14
N ALA A 517 8.52 -11.40 27.02
CA ALA A 517 9.67 -10.95 27.80
C ALA A 517 9.21 -10.24 29.10
N PRO A 518 10.03 -10.19 30.16
CA PRO A 518 9.68 -9.48 31.39
C PRO A 518 9.43 -8.00 31.15
N ARG A 519 8.33 -7.47 31.71
CA ARG A 519 7.91 -6.08 31.58
C ARG A 519 7.84 -5.41 32.97
N PRO A 520 8.88 -4.70 33.43
CA PRO A 520 8.97 -4.22 34.82
C PRO A 520 7.88 -3.23 35.26
N GLN A 521 7.16 -2.61 34.33
CA GLN A 521 6.02 -1.73 34.65
C GLN A 521 4.71 -2.51 34.88
N ASP A 522 4.58 -3.74 34.35
CA ASP A 522 3.37 -4.55 34.39
C ASP A 522 3.14 -5.22 35.75
N ASN A 523 2.62 -4.45 36.69
CA ASN A 523 2.26 -4.92 38.03
C ASN A 523 0.81 -5.45 38.09
N SER A 524 0.21 -5.85 36.95
CA SER A 524 -1.18 -6.34 36.93
C SER A 524 -1.32 -7.74 37.57
N PRO A 525 -2.32 -7.96 38.46
CA PRO A 525 -2.68 -9.27 39.00
C PRO A 525 -3.68 -10.04 38.14
N GLU A 526 -4.09 -9.49 36.99
CA GLU A 526 -5.11 -10.09 36.12
C GLU A 526 -4.58 -11.30 35.33
N GLY A 527 -3.26 -11.36 35.14
CA GLY A 527 -2.61 -12.36 34.30
C GLY A 527 -3.05 -12.26 32.84
N PHE A 528 -3.27 -13.41 32.20
CA PHE A 528 -3.72 -13.54 30.82
C PHE A 528 -4.98 -14.40 30.75
N SER A 529 -5.98 -13.96 29.99
CA SER A 529 -7.26 -14.67 29.81
C SER A 529 -7.45 -15.02 28.34
N ASP A 530 -7.33 -16.31 28.01
CA ASP A 530 -7.53 -16.86 26.65
C ASP A 530 -6.68 -16.14 25.56
N TRP A 531 -5.50 -15.65 25.97
CA TRP A 531 -4.60 -14.79 25.16
C TRP A 531 -3.72 -15.63 24.24
N ALA A 532 -3.72 -15.30 22.95
CA ALA A 532 -3.09 -16.09 21.89
C ALA A 532 -1.71 -15.54 21.49
N PHE A 533 -0.69 -15.76 22.31
CA PHE A 533 0.69 -15.38 21.99
C PHE A 533 1.13 -16.04 20.68
N MET A 534 1.56 -15.26 19.69
CA MET A 534 1.89 -15.72 18.35
C MET A 534 3.41 -15.76 18.13
N SER A 535 3.87 -16.74 17.34
CA SER A 535 5.23 -16.79 16.82
C SER A 535 5.25 -17.14 15.33
N THR A 536 6.09 -16.41 14.60
CA THR A 536 6.46 -16.67 13.19
C THR A 536 7.77 -17.45 13.07
N HIS A 537 8.54 -17.59 14.15
CA HIS A 537 9.94 -18.01 14.10
C HIS A 537 10.15 -19.45 13.57
N ALA A 538 9.13 -20.30 13.68
CA ALA A 538 9.13 -21.69 13.22
C ALA A 538 8.57 -21.86 11.78
N TRP A 539 8.53 -20.81 10.96
CA TRP A 539 7.98 -20.87 9.61
C TRP A 539 8.71 -21.89 8.70
N ASP A 540 7.92 -22.61 7.92
CA ASP A 540 8.20 -23.83 7.13
C ASP A 540 8.59 -25.09 7.94
N GLU A 541 8.71 -25.06 9.27
CA GLU A 541 9.03 -26.26 10.06
C GLU A 541 7.91 -27.32 10.02
N ASP A 542 8.27 -28.60 10.18
CA ASP A 542 7.30 -29.66 10.47
C ASP A 542 6.93 -29.59 11.96
N PRO A 543 5.67 -29.34 12.32
CA PRO A 543 5.25 -29.16 13.71
C PRO A 543 4.95 -30.48 14.45
N GLN A 544 5.16 -31.64 13.84
CA GLN A 544 5.00 -32.95 14.50
C GLN A 544 6.12 -33.22 15.52
N GLY A 545 5.76 -33.75 16.69
CA GLY A 545 6.69 -34.09 17.77
C GLY A 545 6.49 -33.27 19.04
N GLU A 546 7.53 -33.18 19.88
CA GLU A 546 7.43 -32.58 21.22
C GLU A 546 7.50 -31.04 21.20
N TRP A 547 6.39 -30.41 21.55
CA TRP A 547 6.36 -28.98 21.88
C TRP A 547 6.56 -28.80 23.38
N THR A 548 7.37 -27.80 23.77
CA THR A 548 7.60 -27.45 25.18
C THR A 548 7.24 -25.99 25.43
N LEU A 549 6.40 -25.74 26.43
CA LEU A 549 6.11 -24.43 26.99
C LEU A 549 6.91 -24.27 28.30
N GLU A 550 7.62 -23.16 28.42
CA GLU A 550 8.37 -22.75 29.60
C GLU A 550 7.82 -21.42 30.10
N ILE A 551 7.48 -21.35 31.39
CA ILE A 551 7.05 -20.13 32.09
C ILE A 551 7.98 -19.95 33.29
N GLU A 552 8.71 -18.83 33.34
CA GLU A 552 9.63 -18.51 34.44
C GLU A 552 9.25 -17.19 35.14
N ASN A 553 9.56 -17.12 36.43
CA ASN A 553 9.50 -15.91 37.24
C ASN A 553 10.92 -15.32 37.37
N VAL A 554 11.13 -14.13 36.80
CA VAL A 554 12.45 -13.48 36.82
C VAL A 554 12.71 -12.60 38.05
N ALA A 555 11.67 -12.27 38.83
CA ALA A 555 11.78 -11.43 40.04
C ALA A 555 12.09 -12.23 41.31
N GLY A 556 11.76 -13.53 41.33
CA GLY A 556 12.12 -14.47 42.38
C GLY A 556 11.01 -14.77 43.39
N LEU A 557 11.40 -15.26 44.58
CA LEU A 557 10.51 -15.86 45.56
C LEU A 557 9.52 -14.86 46.17
N ASN A 558 8.26 -14.87 45.70
CA ASN A 558 7.02 -14.67 46.47
C ASN A 558 5.77 -14.69 45.57
N ASP A 559 5.92 -14.49 44.26
CA ASP A 559 4.81 -14.58 43.31
C ASP A 559 4.21 -15.98 43.22
N TYR A 560 2.93 -16.04 42.87
CA TYR A 560 2.21 -17.28 42.61
C TYR A 560 1.23 -17.12 41.45
N GLY A 561 0.89 -18.26 40.84
CA GLY A 561 -0.05 -18.29 39.73
C GLY A 561 -0.29 -19.70 39.20
N VAL A 562 -1.35 -19.84 38.40
CA VAL A 562 -1.83 -21.12 37.87
C VAL A 562 -2.11 -20.95 36.38
N LEU A 563 -1.45 -21.78 35.57
CA LEU A 563 -1.78 -21.98 34.17
C LEU A 563 -2.98 -22.94 34.11
N SER A 564 -4.17 -22.42 33.81
CA SER A 564 -5.42 -23.19 33.80
C SER A 564 -5.76 -23.78 32.44
N GLN A 565 -5.35 -23.11 31.36
CA GLN A 565 -5.52 -23.59 29.98
C GLN A 565 -4.27 -23.28 29.15
N PHE A 566 -3.90 -24.23 28.29
CA PHE A 566 -2.98 -24.05 27.18
C PHE A 566 -3.55 -24.81 25.98
N THR A 567 -3.91 -24.09 24.94
CA THR A 567 -4.29 -24.65 23.63
C THR A 567 -3.23 -24.20 22.61
N LEU A 568 -2.58 -25.16 21.95
CA LEU A 568 -1.65 -24.91 20.86
C LEU A 568 -2.43 -24.87 19.55
N ILE A 569 -2.22 -23.83 18.74
CA ILE A 569 -2.86 -23.68 17.44
C ILE A 569 -1.77 -23.57 16.38
N LEU A 570 -1.79 -24.49 15.42
CA LEU A 570 -0.86 -24.56 14.31
C LEU A 570 -1.60 -24.13 13.04
N TYR A 571 -1.10 -23.08 12.37
CA TYR A 571 -1.57 -22.66 11.05
C TYR A 571 -0.51 -23.05 10.02
N GLY A 572 -0.92 -23.44 8.82
CA GLY A 572 0.04 -23.67 7.75
C GLY A 572 -0.54 -24.41 6.56
N THR A 573 0.25 -25.30 5.98
CA THR A 573 -0.19 -26.16 4.86
C THR A 573 0.06 -27.63 5.15
N GLY A 574 -0.79 -28.48 4.58
CA GLY A 574 -0.61 -29.92 4.47
C GLY A 574 -0.72 -30.39 3.02
N PRO A 575 -0.51 -31.69 2.75
CA PRO A 575 -0.76 -32.26 1.43
C PRO A 575 -2.24 -32.03 1.04
N SER A 576 -2.48 -31.27 -0.03
CA SER A 576 -3.83 -30.79 -0.42
C SER A 576 -4.75 -31.86 -1.00
N ALA A 577 -4.39 -33.13 -0.84
CA ALA A 577 -5.22 -34.30 -1.00
C ALA A 577 -4.75 -35.35 0.02
N VAL A 578 -5.67 -36.19 0.51
CA VAL A 578 -5.27 -37.48 1.09
C VAL A 578 -4.62 -38.26 -0.05
N ASP A 579 -3.29 -38.45 0.01
CA ASP A 579 -2.59 -39.22 -0.99
C ASP A 579 -3.04 -40.67 -0.90
N LEU A 580 -3.84 -41.12 -1.87
CA LEU A 580 -4.42 -42.47 -1.88
C LEU A 580 -3.37 -43.57 -2.13
N SER A 581 -2.09 -43.20 -2.29
CA SER A 581 -0.92 -44.07 -2.24
C SER A 581 -0.39 -44.33 -0.82
N ALA A 582 -0.75 -43.49 0.17
CA ALA A 582 -0.40 -43.70 1.57
C ALA A 582 -1.24 -44.84 2.17
N SER A 583 -0.58 -45.95 2.50
CA SER A 583 -1.22 -47.25 2.73
C SER A 583 -1.77 -47.46 4.15
N ASP A 584 -2.58 -46.54 4.67
CA ASP A 584 -3.25 -46.70 5.97
C ASP A 584 -4.70 -46.15 5.96
N PHE A 585 -5.61 -46.94 5.38
CA PHE A 585 -7.06 -46.79 5.61
C PHE A 585 -7.55 -47.88 6.56
N SER A 586 -8.19 -47.46 7.65
CA SER A 586 -8.86 -48.37 8.58
C SER A 586 -10.03 -49.08 7.90
N ARG A 587 -10.03 -50.42 7.95
CA ARG A 587 -11.00 -51.26 7.23
C ARG A 587 -12.46 -50.95 7.63
N PRO A 588 -13.35 -50.62 6.66
CA PRO A 588 -14.79 -50.66 6.88
C PRO A 588 -15.25 -52.06 7.27
N SER A 589 -16.32 -52.17 8.06
CA SER A 589 -16.80 -53.45 8.58
C SER A 589 -17.47 -54.32 7.50
N ASN A 590 -17.18 -55.63 7.51
CA ASN A 590 -17.58 -56.62 6.49
C ASN A 590 -19.11 -56.78 6.26
N ASN A 591 -19.97 -56.13 7.05
CA ASN A 591 -21.42 -56.34 7.04
C ASN A 591 -22.15 -55.67 5.86
N SER A 592 -21.45 -54.91 5.02
CA SER A 592 -22.04 -54.07 3.96
C SER A 592 -21.98 -54.69 2.55
N CYS A 593 -21.15 -55.72 2.37
CA CYS A 593 -20.90 -56.37 1.08
C CYS A 593 -21.82 -57.57 0.84
N LYS A 594 -22.26 -57.77 -0.40
CA LYS A 594 -23.12 -58.89 -0.85
C LYS A 594 -22.31 -60.01 -1.50
N THR A 595 -21.20 -59.72 -2.18
CA THR A 595 -20.32 -60.73 -2.80
C THR A 595 -18.88 -60.24 -2.88
N PHE A 596 -17.93 -61.15 -2.60
CA PHE A 596 -16.49 -60.90 -2.60
C PHE A 596 -15.79 -61.71 -3.70
N ASP A 597 -14.60 -61.26 -4.13
CA ASP A 597 -13.71 -62.01 -5.01
C ASP A 597 -12.80 -63.01 -4.25
N ALA A 598 -11.89 -63.66 -4.99
CA ALA A 598 -10.92 -64.61 -4.44
C ALA A 598 -9.85 -63.94 -3.55
N GLN A 599 -9.75 -62.61 -3.56
CA GLN A 599 -8.84 -61.78 -2.79
C GLN A 599 -9.53 -61.14 -1.56
N GLN A 600 -10.82 -61.43 -1.34
CA GLN A 600 -11.69 -60.85 -0.31
C GLN A 600 -11.96 -59.35 -0.48
N ILE A 601 -11.87 -58.85 -1.71
CA ILE A 601 -12.32 -57.50 -2.08
C ILE A 601 -13.82 -57.57 -2.41
N CYS A 602 -14.59 -56.54 -2.03
CA CYS A 602 -16.01 -56.49 -2.35
C CYS A 602 -16.24 -56.23 -3.85
N ILE A 603 -17.08 -57.04 -4.50
CA ILE A 603 -17.45 -56.89 -5.92
C ILE A 603 -18.93 -56.59 -6.14
N GLU A 604 -19.80 -56.88 -5.16
CA GLU A 604 -21.19 -56.43 -5.17
C GLU A 604 -21.63 -55.99 -3.77
N CYS A 605 -22.31 -54.85 -3.67
CA CYS A 605 -22.82 -54.30 -2.41
C CYS A 605 -24.26 -54.74 -2.09
N SER A 606 -24.64 -54.66 -0.82
CA SER A 606 -26.04 -54.85 -0.42
C SER A 606 -26.94 -53.74 -0.96
N THR A 607 -28.21 -54.04 -1.23
CA THR A 607 -29.17 -53.12 -1.87
C THR A 607 -29.27 -51.77 -1.15
N GLY A 608 -29.08 -50.67 -1.89
CA GLY A 608 -29.06 -49.31 -1.33
C GLY A 608 -27.67 -48.82 -0.92
N LEU A 609 -26.60 -49.51 -1.35
CA LEU A 609 -25.21 -49.10 -1.23
C LEU A 609 -24.53 -49.18 -2.60
N TRP A 610 -23.57 -48.29 -2.86
CA TRP A 610 -22.78 -48.26 -4.09
C TRP A 610 -21.36 -48.74 -3.84
N LEU A 611 -20.81 -49.51 -4.78
CA LEU A 611 -19.41 -49.91 -4.79
C LEU A 611 -18.51 -48.70 -5.07
N PHE A 612 -17.56 -48.44 -4.18
CA PHE A 612 -16.54 -47.40 -4.34
C PHE A 612 -15.18 -47.97 -3.94
N LEU A 613 -14.25 -48.00 -4.92
CA LEU A 613 -12.91 -48.58 -4.85
C LEU A 613 -12.90 -50.08 -4.44
N GLN A 614 -13.07 -50.37 -3.14
CA GLN A 614 -13.01 -51.72 -2.55
C GLN A 614 -14.09 -51.96 -1.48
N GLY A 615 -15.02 -51.00 -1.28
CA GLY A 615 -16.04 -51.06 -0.24
C GLY A 615 -17.39 -50.45 -0.66
N CYS A 616 -18.35 -50.45 0.25
CA CYS A 616 -19.75 -50.08 -0.02
C CYS A 616 -20.15 -48.79 0.70
N VAL A 617 -20.56 -47.76 -0.03
CA VAL A 617 -20.92 -46.44 0.50
C VAL A 617 -22.42 -46.14 0.38
N LYS A 618 -22.96 -45.37 1.34
CA LYS A 618 -24.36 -44.89 1.35
C LYS A 618 -24.64 -43.69 0.45
N SER A 619 -23.60 -43.13 -0.15
CA SER A 619 -23.63 -41.96 -1.03
C SER A 619 -22.26 -41.89 -1.72
N CYS A 620 -22.22 -41.60 -3.02
CA CYS A 620 -20.95 -41.37 -3.71
C CYS A 620 -20.29 -40.07 -3.22
N PRO A 621 -18.96 -40.03 -3.07
CA PRO A 621 -18.25 -38.81 -2.70
C PRO A 621 -18.24 -37.78 -3.86
N PRO A 622 -17.94 -36.49 -3.58
CA PRO A 622 -17.73 -35.49 -4.63
C PRO A 622 -16.73 -35.95 -5.70
N GLY A 623 -16.96 -35.56 -6.95
CA GLY A 623 -16.25 -36.11 -8.11
C GLY A 623 -16.75 -37.46 -8.61
N PHE A 624 -17.76 -38.08 -7.96
CA PHE A 624 -18.37 -39.34 -8.39
C PHE A 624 -19.90 -39.30 -8.34
N THR A 625 -20.55 -40.14 -9.16
CA THR A 625 -22.02 -40.27 -9.25
C THR A 625 -22.48 -41.74 -9.24
N PRO A 626 -23.64 -42.07 -8.65
CA PRO A 626 -24.24 -43.40 -8.76
C PRO A 626 -24.49 -43.86 -10.20
N GLY A 627 -24.00 -45.04 -10.57
CA GLY A 627 -24.25 -45.62 -11.88
C GLY A 627 -24.11 -47.14 -11.91
N LEU A 628 -24.21 -47.72 -13.11
CA LEU A 628 -23.96 -49.14 -13.37
C LEU A 628 -22.58 -49.34 -13.99
N GLN A 629 -21.72 -50.08 -13.30
CA GLN A 629 -20.41 -50.49 -13.81
C GLN A 629 -20.51 -51.93 -14.34
N LEU A 630 -20.06 -52.15 -15.57
CA LEU A 630 -19.98 -53.49 -16.16
C LEU A 630 -18.75 -54.23 -15.60
N LEU A 631 -18.95 -55.39 -15.00
CA LEU A 631 -17.88 -56.27 -14.56
C LEU A 631 -17.44 -57.17 -15.72
N ASN A 632 -16.21 -56.97 -16.19
CA ASN A 632 -15.63 -57.74 -17.29
C ASN A 632 -14.97 -59.02 -16.77
N LEU A 633 -15.79 -59.97 -16.29
CA LEU A 633 -15.35 -61.24 -15.70
C LEU A 633 -14.85 -62.20 -16.79
N SER A 634 -13.55 -62.20 -17.08
CA SER A 634 -12.93 -63.13 -18.01
C SER A 634 -12.71 -64.52 -17.38
N LEU A 635 -13.76 -65.33 -17.37
CA LEU A 635 -13.71 -66.78 -17.19
C LEU A 635 -13.93 -67.48 -18.54
N ASP A 636 -13.31 -68.65 -18.74
CA ASP A 636 -13.24 -69.30 -20.05
C ASP A 636 -14.59 -69.78 -20.59
N ASN A 637 -15.03 -69.11 -21.67
CA ASN A 637 -16.27 -69.30 -22.43
C ASN A 637 -17.58 -68.87 -21.73
N TRP A 638 -18.38 -68.10 -22.49
CA TRP A 638 -19.70 -67.54 -22.13
C TRP A 638 -19.67 -66.42 -21.09
N VAL A 639 -19.49 -65.19 -21.57
CA VAL A 639 -19.62 -63.95 -20.77
C VAL A 639 -21.08 -63.53 -20.71
N GLU A 640 -21.73 -63.69 -19.56
CA GLU A 640 -22.89 -62.86 -19.19
C GLU A 640 -22.38 -61.53 -18.62
N GLN A 641 -22.81 -60.40 -19.19
CA GLN A 641 -22.41 -59.07 -18.72
C GLN A 641 -23.16 -58.71 -17.43
N SER A 642 -22.57 -59.01 -16.28
CA SER A 642 -23.10 -58.55 -14.99
C SER A 642 -22.77 -57.07 -14.74
N SER A 643 -23.78 -56.29 -14.39
CA SER A 643 -23.66 -54.85 -14.06
C SER A 643 -23.92 -54.62 -12.58
N VAL A 644 -22.98 -53.99 -11.88
CA VAL A 644 -23.09 -53.68 -10.44
C VAL A 644 -23.30 -52.19 -10.20
N GLN A 645 -23.99 -51.85 -9.10
CA GLN A 645 -24.19 -50.47 -8.69
C GLN A 645 -22.91 -49.92 -8.06
N ALA A 646 -22.32 -48.91 -8.70
CA ALA A 646 -21.03 -48.34 -8.33
C ALA A 646 -21.02 -46.82 -8.43
N CYS A 647 -20.02 -46.19 -7.82
CA CYS A 647 -19.74 -44.78 -7.96
C CYS A 647 -18.83 -44.54 -9.17
N LEU A 648 -19.41 -44.06 -10.27
CA LEU A 648 -18.69 -43.73 -11.50
C LEU A 648 -18.03 -42.35 -11.37
N VAL A 649 -16.87 -42.15 -11.98
CA VAL A 649 -16.16 -40.85 -11.98
C VAL A 649 -16.98 -39.83 -12.79
N CYS A 650 -17.07 -38.59 -12.30
CA CYS A 650 -17.59 -37.47 -13.07
C CYS A 650 -16.69 -37.14 -14.27
N HIS A 651 -17.23 -36.48 -15.29
CA HIS A 651 -16.41 -35.93 -16.36
C HIS A 651 -15.41 -34.90 -15.79
N PRO A 652 -14.14 -34.83 -16.24
CA PRO A 652 -13.11 -33.96 -15.64
C PRO A 652 -13.39 -32.45 -15.68
N THR A 653 -14.42 -32.01 -16.41
CA THR A 653 -14.90 -30.62 -16.44
C THR A 653 -15.86 -30.29 -15.28
N CYS A 654 -16.43 -31.29 -14.59
CA CYS A 654 -17.36 -31.13 -13.48
C CYS A 654 -16.66 -31.24 -12.11
N LEU A 655 -17.18 -30.56 -11.09
CA LEU A 655 -16.81 -30.75 -9.67
C LEU A 655 -17.76 -31.74 -8.97
N THR A 656 -19.05 -31.67 -9.29
CA THR A 656 -20.04 -32.72 -9.02
C THR A 656 -20.91 -32.92 -10.26
N CYS A 657 -21.50 -34.11 -10.41
CA CYS A 657 -22.25 -34.49 -11.59
C CYS A 657 -23.45 -35.37 -11.23
N SER A 658 -24.46 -35.41 -12.11
CA SER A 658 -25.55 -36.39 -12.09
C SER A 658 -25.22 -37.66 -12.88
N GLY A 659 -24.30 -37.57 -13.84
CA GLY A 659 -23.84 -38.69 -14.68
C GLY A 659 -22.39 -38.47 -15.15
N PRO A 660 -21.73 -39.49 -15.75
CA PRO A 660 -20.33 -39.42 -16.16
C PRO A 660 -20.09 -38.58 -17.44
N GLY A 661 -21.14 -38.05 -18.09
CA GLY A 661 -21.04 -37.27 -19.32
C GLY A 661 -20.60 -35.81 -19.11
N GLU A 662 -19.98 -35.23 -20.14
CA GLU A 662 -19.52 -33.83 -20.17
C GLU A 662 -20.65 -32.79 -20.00
N THR A 663 -21.89 -33.19 -20.28
CA THR A 663 -23.11 -32.39 -20.14
C THR A 663 -23.99 -32.85 -18.98
N GLU A 664 -23.40 -33.49 -17.96
CA GLU A 664 -24.10 -33.98 -16.76
C GLU A 664 -23.53 -33.38 -15.46
N CYS A 665 -22.88 -32.21 -15.54
CA CYS A 665 -22.37 -31.48 -14.39
C CYS A 665 -23.51 -30.86 -13.54
N VAL A 666 -23.33 -30.91 -12.22
CA VAL A 666 -24.20 -30.29 -11.20
C VAL A 666 -23.49 -29.11 -10.52
N SER A 667 -22.15 -29.15 -10.42
CA SER A 667 -21.32 -28.01 -10.06
C SER A 667 -20.00 -28.02 -10.84
N CYS A 668 -19.34 -26.86 -10.92
CA CYS A 668 -18.10 -26.69 -11.70
C CYS A 668 -16.88 -26.41 -10.81
N PRO A 669 -15.66 -26.76 -11.26
CA PRO A 669 -14.43 -26.35 -10.61
C PRO A 669 -14.25 -24.82 -10.64
N PRO A 670 -13.38 -24.26 -9.77
CA PRO A 670 -12.98 -22.86 -9.84
C PRO A 670 -12.57 -22.41 -11.26
N HIS A 671 -12.82 -21.14 -11.58
CA HIS A 671 -12.59 -20.54 -12.91
C HIS A 671 -13.40 -21.16 -14.09
N SER A 672 -14.43 -21.95 -13.77
CA SER A 672 -15.45 -22.43 -14.72
C SER A 672 -16.85 -22.13 -14.18
N HIS A 673 -17.85 -22.04 -15.07
CA HIS A 673 -19.24 -21.75 -14.69
C HIS A 673 -20.21 -22.70 -15.39
N LEU A 674 -21.31 -23.02 -14.70
CA LEU A 674 -22.32 -23.97 -15.18
C LEU A 674 -23.25 -23.28 -16.18
N VAL A 675 -23.33 -23.81 -17.40
CA VAL A 675 -24.22 -23.34 -18.46
C VAL A 675 -25.07 -24.51 -18.92
N GLY A 676 -26.36 -24.48 -18.55
CA GLY A 676 -27.21 -25.67 -18.60
C GLY A 676 -26.71 -26.71 -17.61
N THR A 677 -26.19 -27.82 -18.12
CA THR A 677 -25.59 -28.93 -17.35
C THR A 677 -24.14 -29.19 -17.74
N ALA A 678 -23.47 -28.25 -18.40
CA ALA A 678 -22.06 -28.34 -18.79
C ALA A 678 -21.23 -27.22 -18.16
N CYS A 679 -19.98 -27.50 -17.80
CA CYS A 679 -19.07 -26.50 -17.24
C CYS A 679 -18.21 -25.85 -18.32
N LEU A 680 -18.33 -24.52 -18.47
CA LEU A 680 -17.56 -23.74 -19.43
C LEU A 680 -16.46 -22.92 -18.75
N HIS A 681 -15.23 -23.10 -19.24
CA HIS A 681 -14.01 -22.48 -18.72
C HIS A 681 -13.85 -21.01 -19.18
N GLN A 682 -13.39 -20.14 -18.29
CA GLN A 682 -13.24 -18.71 -18.58
C GLN A 682 -11.92 -18.37 -19.32
N ASN A 683 -11.97 -18.40 -20.66
CA ASN A 683 -10.86 -17.87 -21.48
C ASN A 683 -10.72 -16.34 -21.33
N GLN A 684 -9.47 -15.85 -21.23
CA GLN A 684 -9.10 -14.48 -20.81
C GLN A 684 -9.60 -13.31 -21.70
N VAL A 685 -10.33 -13.55 -22.79
CA VAL A 685 -10.64 -12.56 -23.83
C VAL A 685 -11.99 -11.85 -23.64
N GLN A 686 -12.88 -12.34 -22.76
CA GLN A 686 -14.22 -11.77 -22.56
C GLN A 686 -14.38 -10.83 -21.34
N ARG A 687 -13.30 -10.29 -20.77
CA ARG A 687 -13.38 -9.16 -19.83
C ARG A 687 -13.56 -7.81 -20.55
N LYS A 688 -14.75 -7.61 -21.12
CA LYS A 688 -15.34 -6.27 -21.33
C LYS A 688 -16.64 -6.20 -20.53
N SER A 689 -16.89 -5.04 -19.91
CA SER A 689 -17.98 -4.85 -18.94
C SER A 689 -19.36 -5.19 -19.54
N PRO A 690 -20.27 -5.80 -18.76
CA PRO A 690 -21.65 -6.02 -19.20
C PRO A 690 -22.36 -4.69 -19.50
N ILE A 691 -23.03 -4.61 -20.65
CA ILE A 691 -24.00 -3.56 -20.95
C ILE A 691 -25.37 -4.06 -20.51
N SER A 692 -25.95 -3.40 -19.51
CA SER A 692 -27.30 -3.68 -18.98
C SER A 692 -28.39 -3.25 -19.99
N PRO A 693 -29.61 -3.79 -19.93
CA PRO A 693 -29.89 -5.06 -20.60
C PRO A 693 -31.00 -4.94 -21.66
N ALA A 694 -30.88 -5.67 -22.76
CA ALA A 694 -31.96 -5.85 -23.73
C ALA A 694 -32.87 -7.01 -23.32
N LEU A 695 -34.19 -6.79 -23.22
CA LEU A 695 -35.14 -7.88 -23.00
C LEU A 695 -35.28 -8.76 -24.24
N HIS A 696 -35.31 -10.07 -24.05
CA HIS A 696 -35.85 -11.01 -25.04
C HIS A 696 -37.36 -10.82 -25.20
N ARG A 697 -37.82 -10.84 -26.45
CA ARG A 697 -39.15 -11.35 -26.81
C ARG A 697 -39.09 -11.94 -28.22
N GLU A 698 -39.41 -13.23 -28.34
CA GLU A 698 -39.53 -13.92 -29.61
C GLU A 698 -40.93 -13.71 -30.22
N GLY A 699 -41.08 -13.79 -31.55
CA GLY A 699 -42.41 -13.89 -32.17
C GLY A 699 -42.61 -13.30 -33.57
N VAL A 700 -42.20 -14.05 -34.61
CA VAL A 700 -42.98 -14.35 -35.85
C VAL A 700 -43.49 -13.20 -36.77
N GLU A 701 -42.97 -13.26 -38.02
CA GLU A 701 -43.57 -12.95 -39.36
C GLU A 701 -44.21 -11.59 -39.76
N GLN A 702 -43.67 -11.07 -40.87
CA GLN A 702 -44.30 -10.45 -42.06
C GLN A 702 -45.60 -9.61 -41.95
N ALA A 703 -45.49 -8.30 -42.28
CA ALA A 703 -46.34 -7.61 -43.28
C ALA A 703 -45.77 -6.22 -43.65
N GLU A 704 -46.28 -5.60 -44.72
CA GLU A 704 -45.90 -4.26 -45.22
C GLU A 704 -46.74 -3.13 -44.59
N ALA A 705 -46.15 -1.94 -44.34
CA ALA A 705 -46.74 -0.62 -44.65
C ALA A 705 -45.92 0.59 -44.14
N GLU A 706 -45.83 1.62 -44.99
CA GLU A 706 -45.75 3.09 -44.76
C GLU A 706 -44.83 3.74 -43.71
N MET A 707 -44.15 4.82 -44.15
CA MET A 707 -43.51 5.82 -43.29
C MET A 707 -44.54 6.78 -42.67
N PRO A 708 -44.21 7.37 -41.51
CA PRO A 708 -44.12 8.83 -41.49
C PRO A 708 -42.80 9.37 -40.90
N LYS A 709 -42.48 10.63 -41.24
CA LYS A 709 -41.28 11.34 -40.76
C LYS A 709 -41.47 11.85 -39.33
N VAL A 710 -40.37 11.99 -38.59
CA VAL A 710 -40.28 12.86 -37.41
C VAL A 710 -39.21 13.92 -37.65
N GLU A 711 -39.62 15.19 -37.73
CA GLU A 711 -38.75 16.34 -37.52
C GLU A 711 -39.19 17.05 -36.24
N THR A 712 -38.25 17.30 -35.31
CA THR A 712 -38.02 18.63 -34.72
C THR A 712 -36.85 18.55 -33.72
N SER A 713 -35.91 19.49 -33.81
CA SER A 713 -34.82 19.64 -32.84
C SER A 713 -35.14 20.81 -31.91
N SER A 714 -35.04 20.62 -30.60
CA SER A 714 -35.36 21.64 -29.59
C SER A 714 -34.12 22.47 -29.22
N HIS A 715 -34.08 23.73 -29.70
CA HIS A 715 -32.98 24.68 -29.44
C HIS A 715 -32.85 25.19 -27.98
N LEU A 716 -33.46 24.49 -27.01
CA LEU A 716 -33.60 24.95 -25.63
C LEU A 716 -32.26 25.26 -24.91
N PRO A 717 -31.19 24.44 -25.02
CA PRO A 717 -29.93 24.70 -24.29
C PRO A 717 -29.24 25.99 -24.74
N VAL A 718 -29.30 26.31 -26.04
CA VAL A 718 -28.65 27.50 -26.61
C VAL A 718 -29.35 28.78 -26.15
N LEU A 719 -30.69 28.75 -26.07
CA LEU A 719 -31.47 29.91 -25.64
C LEU A 719 -31.15 30.27 -24.17
N VAL A 720 -31.03 29.28 -23.30
CA VAL A 720 -30.67 29.45 -21.88
C VAL A 720 -29.28 30.08 -21.75
N ALA A 721 -28.28 29.56 -22.47
CA ALA A 721 -26.92 30.10 -22.42
C ALA A 721 -26.83 31.58 -22.86
N VAL A 722 -27.54 31.96 -23.93
CA VAL A 722 -27.57 33.35 -24.43
C VAL A 722 -28.25 34.29 -23.42
N LEU A 723 -29.37 33.87 -22.82
CA LEU A 723 -30.08 34.66 -21.82
C LEU A 723 -29.27 34.85 -20.54
N SER A 724 -28.56 33.81 -20.07
CA SER A 724 -27.66 33.91 -18.92
C SER A 724 -26.52 34.91 -19.17
N CYS A 725 -25.91 34.88 -20.36
CA CYS A 725 -24.83 35.81 -20.72
C CYS A 725 -25.33 37.27 -20.78
N ALA A 726 -26.50 37.50 -21.37
CA ALA A 726 -27.14 38.82 -21.42
C ALA A 726 -27.45 39.38 -20.01
N PHE A 727 -27.89 38.53 -19.07
CA PHE A 727 -28.17 38.94 -17.69
C PHE A 727 -26.91 39.37 -16.91
N ILE A 728 -25.78 38.68 -17.12
CA ILE A 728 -24.49 39.03 -16.51
C ILE A 728 -23.99 40.37 -17.04
N LEU A 729 -24.11 40.64 -18.34
CA LEU A 729 -23.75 41.94 -18.93
C LEU A 729 -24.67 43.07 -18.44
N ALA A 730 -25.97 42.81 -18.31
CA ALA A 730 -26.94 43.79 -17.80
C ALA A 730 -26.68 44.17 -16.33
N THR A 731 -26.34 43.21 -15.47
CA THR A 731 -26.02 43.48 -14.05
C THR A 731 -24.71 44.25 -13.90
N PHE A 732 -23.67 43.95 -14.69
CA PHE A 732 -22.44 44.76 -14.74
C PHE A 732 -22.70 46.20 -15.19
N ALA A 733 -23.50 46.40 -16.25
CA ALA A 733 -23.87 47.73 -16.73
C ALA A 733 -24.68 48.51 -15.68
N ALA A 734 -25.63 47.86 -15.00
CA ALA A 734 -26.42 48.47 -13.93
C ALA A 734 -25.54 48.91 -12.74
N ILE A 735 -24.62 48.05 -12.28
CA ILE A 735 -23.68 48.40 -11.19
C ILE A 735 -22.77 49.56 -11.60
N PHE A 736 -22.26 49.56 -12.83
CA PHE A 736 -21.43 50.66 -13.34
C PHE A 736 -22.20 51.99 -13.37
N VAL A 737 -23.44 52.01 -13.87
CA VAL A 737 -24.30 53.20 -13.86
C VAL A 737 -24.63 53.66 -12.44
N LEU A 738 -24.89 52.74 -11.51
CA LEU A 738 -25.22 53.06 -10.11
C LEU A 738 -24.04 53.70 -9.36
N LEU A 739 -22.80 53.30 -9.68
CA LEU A 739 -21.57 53.93 -9.19
C LEU A 739 -21.33 55.32 -9.80
N GLN A 740 -21.64 55.52 -11.09
CA GLN A 740 -21.58 56.85 -11.72
C GLN A 740 -22.63 57.80 -11.13
N LEU A 741 -23.85 57.32 -10.87
CA LEU A 741 -24.92 58.11 -10.24
C LEU A 741 -24.57 58.52 -8.80
N HIS A 742 -23.96 57.63 -8.01
CA HIS A 742 -23.43 57.98 -6.68
C HIS A 742 -22.30 59.03 -6.72
N SER A 743 -21.65 59.21 -7.88
CA SER A 743 -20.56 60.17 -8.06
C SER A 743 -21.02 61.56 -8.52
N GLY A 744 -22.31 61.73 -8.87
CA GLY A 744 -22.81 62.93 -9.56
C GLY A 744 -23.65 63.92 -8.74
N ALA A 745 -23.96 63.65 -7.47
CA ALA A 745 -25.06 64.29 -6.74
C ALA A 745 -24.65 65.20 -5.56
N ALA A 746 -23.92 66.31 -5.81
CA ALA A 746 -23.67 67.34 -4.79
C ALA A 746 -23.35 68.73 -5.40
N SER A 747 -24.36 69.51 -5.80
CA SER A 747 -24.19 70.75 -6.58
C SER A 747 -24.70 72.04 -5.90
N THR A 748 -23.87 72.67 -5.05
CA THR A 748 -23.87 74.14 -4.74
C THR A 748 -25.15 74.71 -4.04
N PRO A 749 -25.28 76.01 -3.70
CA PRO A 749 -24.32 77.14 -3.67
C PRO A 749 -24.29 77.99 -2.35
N PHE A 750 -23.43 79.04 -2.37
CA PHE A 750 -23.62 80.38 -1.76
C PHE A 750 -23.13 80.72 -0.31
N CYS A 751 -21.99 81.44 -0.24
CA CYS A 751 -21.88 82.85 0.22
C CYS A 751 -20.85 83.20 1.36
N ARG A 752 -19.93 84.14 1.04
CA ARG A 752 -19.05 84.95 1.95
C ARG A 752 -17.98 84.18 2.75
N ARG A 753 -16.80 84.74 3.10
CA ARG A 753 -16.25 86.12 2.96
C ARG A 753 -14.69 86.10 3.06
N THR A 754 -13.99 87.02 2.34
CA THR A 754 -12.63 87.58 2.68
C THR A 754 -11.40 86.64 2.79
N LYS A 755 -10.12 87.06 2.63
CA LYS A 755 -9.44 88.10 1.80
C LYS A 755 -7.91 87.93 1.98
N LEU A 756 -7.11 87.89 0.90
CA LEU A 756 -5.62 88.10 0.88
C LEU A 756 -4.80 87.07 1.75
N GLN A 757 -3.46 86.94 1.71
CA GLN A 757 -2.36 87.43 0.86
C GLN A 757 -1.22 86.34 0.86
N VAL A 758 -0.63 85.96 -0.29
CA VAL A 758 0.71 86.36 -0.83
C VAL A 758 1.93 85.52 -0.40
N THR A 759 2.65 85.00 -1.42
CA THR A 759 4.07 84.55 -1.49
C THR A 759 4.53 83.36 -0.62
N ASP A 760 5.58 82.61 -0.99
CA ASP A 760 6.55 82.81 -2.09
C ASP A 760 7.08 81.51 -2.76
N SER A 761 7.85 81.69 -3.84
CA SER A 761 8.95 80.88 -4.40
C SER A 761 8.92 79.34 -4.21
N SER A 762 8.72 78.54 -5.26
CA SER A 762 9.76 78.08 -6.22
C SER A 762 11.06 77.54 -5.57
N GLY A 763 11.55 76.32 -5.84
CA GLY A 763 11.18 75.32 -6.85
C GLY A 763 12.35 74.98 -7.78
N ARG A 764 12.90 73.77 -7.66
CA ARG A 764 13.86 73.11 -8.58
C ARG A 764 14.03 71.62 -8.17
N GLY A 765 14.44 70.69 -9.03
CA GLY A 765 14.68 70.85 -10.47
C GLY A 765 15.94 70.14 -11.02
N VAL A 766 15.97 68.80 -10.94
CA VAL A 766 16.62 67.83 -11.88
C VAL A 766 17.98 68.18 -12.54
N ARG A 767 19.03 67.40 -12.24
CA ARG A 767 19.95 66.65 -13.19
C ARG A 767 21.13 66.02 -12.42
N VAL A 768 21.39 64.70 -12.49
CA VAL A 768 22.15 63.92 -13.51
C VAL A 768 23.67 64.19 -13.50
N GLY A 769 24.51 63.18 -13.18
CA GLY A 769 25.97 63.24 -13.40
C GLY A 769 26.87 62.19 -12.70
N PHE A 770 27.04 61.01 -13.31
CA PHE A 770 28.24 60.15 -13.40
C PHE A 770 29.17 59.76 -12.19
N SER A 771 29.51 58.46 -12.19
CA SER A 771 30.87 57.86 -12.09
C SER A 771 31.44 57.23 -10.79
N PHE A 772 31.85 55.96 -10.97
CA PHE A 772 32.94 55.17 -10.34
C PHE A 772 33.16 55.13 -8.80
N GLY A 773 33.14 53.90 -8.26
CA GLY A 773 33.72 53.53 -6.96
C GLY A 773 33.61 52.01 -6.69
N PHE A 774 34.73 51.33 -6.41
CA PHE A 774 34.75 49.90 -6.03
C PHE A 774 34.50 49.73 -4.51
N GLY A 775 33.88 48.62 -4.11
CA GLY A 775 33.81 48.19 -2.69
C GLY A 775 32.88 46.99 -2.45
N LEU A 776 33.42 45.88 -1.95
CA LEU A 776 32.65 44.74 -1.45
C LEU A 776 32.24 44.96 0.02
N GLY A 777 31.13 44.38 0.49
CA GLY A 777 30.93 44.22 1.95
C GLY A 777 29.51 44.03 2.50
N ARG A 778 28.90 42.87 2.25
CA ARG A 778 27.98 42.11 3.15
C ARG A 778 26.82 42.80 3.90
N ASP A 779 25.63 42.24 3.64
CA ASP A 779 24.69 41.66 4.62
C ASP A 779 23.85 42.52 5.61
N LEU A 780 22.53 42.39 5.42
CA LEU A 780 21.47 42.15 6.44
C LEU A 780 20.90 43.27 7.35
N THR A 781 19.72 43.73 6.92
CA THR A 781 18.44 43.84 7.68
C THR A 781 18.18 44.92 8.74
N ASN A 782 16.98 45.49 8.59
CA ASN A 782 16.04 46.07 9.56
C ASN A 782 16.38 45.96 11.07
N SER A 783 16.25 47.10 11.76
CA SER A 783 15.87 47.14 13.19
C SER A 783 14.53 46.41 13.39
N ARG A 784 14.28 45.54 14.39
CA ARG A 784 14.45 45.65 15.86
C ARG A 784 13.71 46.83 16.50
N VAL A 785 12.76 46.50 17.38
CA VAL A 785 12.34 47.16 18.64
C VAL A 785 11.09 46.41 19.13
N LEU A 786 10.87 45.99 20.38
CA LEU A 786 11.68 45.48 21.53
C LEU A 786 10.66 44.63 22.36
N TYR A 787 10.73 44.18 23.62
CA TYR A 787 11.56 44.26 24.86
C TYR A 787 11.09 43.03 25.71
N ARG A 788 11.71 42.50 26.79
CA ARG A 788 12.97 42.73 27.51
C ARG A 788 13.28 41.45 28.34
N GLY A 789 14.55 41.10 28.54
CA GLY A 789 14.96 40.05 29.48
C GLY A 789 16.46 40.19 29.83
N ILE A 790 16.81 40.03 31.11
CA ILE A 790 18.12 40.25 31.77
C ILE A 790 18.09 39.43 33.09
N PRO A 791 19.17 38.84 33.66
CA PRO A 791 20.62 38.81 33.30
C PRO A 791 21.05 37.42 32.73
N THR A 792 22.20 37.17 32.07
CA THR A 792 23.65 37.16 32.46
C THR A 792 23.98 36.29 33.68
N VAL A 793 25.06 35.51 33.78
CA VAL A 793 26.48 35.71 33.33
C VAL A 793 27.15 34.37 32.92
N TRP A 794 28.34 34.50 32.29
CA TRP A 794 29.49 33.59 32.06
C TRP A 794 29.62 33.03 30.63
N GLY A 795 30.82 32.90 30.04
CA GLY A 795 32.15 33.34 30.49
C GLY A 795 33.25 32.28 30.31
N ASP A 796 33.76 32.10 29.10
CA ASP A 796 34.81 31.12 28.78
C ASP A 796 36.22 31.59 29.20
N GLU A 797 37.02 30.72 29.82
CA GLU A 797 38.24 30.11 29.24
C GLU A 797 39.05 29.27 30.27
N ASP A 798 39.83 28.33 29.72
CA ASP A 798 41.10 27.76 30.23
C ASP A 798 41.26 26.71 31.36
N THR A 799 42.08 25.69 31.00
CA THR A 799 43.03 24.87 31.79
C THR A 799 42.61 23.68 32.70
N ALA A 800 43.05 22.49 32.25
CA ALA A 800 43.86 21.49 32.98
C ALA A 800 43.37 20.82 34.31
N GLY A 801 42.73 19.65 34.16
CA GLY A 801 43.23 18.35 34.66
C GLY A 801 43.35 18.04 36.18
N GLY A 802 42.57 17.04 36.63
CA GLY A 802 43.09 15.98 37.53
C GLY A 802 42.37 15.69 38.86
N VAL A 803 41.78 14.48 38.95
CA VAL A 803 41.76 13.56 40.12
C VAL A 803 41.05 13.98 41.45
N ASN A 804 39.95 13.27 41.76
CA ASN A 804 39.27 13.10 43.08
C ASN A 804 38.64 14.38 43.70
N SER A 805 37.67 14.34 44.62
CA SER A 805 37.05 13.28 45.44
C SER A 805 35.54 13.52 45.73
N GLU A 806 34.90 12.59 46.46
CA GLU A 806 33.83 12.73 47.49
C GLU A 806 33.35 14.15 47.89
N SER A 807 32.09 14.43 48.27
CA SER A 807 30.83 13.63 48.37
C SER A 807 29.62 14.54 48.75
N GLU A 808 28.45 13.92 49.00
CA GLU A 808 27.25 14.42 49.73
C GLU A 808 26.08 15.11 48.97
N ASN A 809 24.90 14.69 49.42
CA ASN A 809 23.51 14.94 49.04
C ASN A 809 23.06 16.41 48.96
N GLU A 810 21.97 16.66 48.21
CA GLU A 810 20.68 17.05 48.82
C GLU A 810 19.49 16.73 47.88
N GLU A 811 18.30 16.50 48.45
CA GLU A 811 17.05 16.19 47.72
C GLU A 811 16.32 17.48 47.30
N LEU A 812 15.51 17.42 46.23
CA LEU A 812 14.46 18.43 46.03
C LEU A 812 13.24 17.88 45.27
N ASP A 813 12.10 17.90 45.96
CA ASP A 813 10.78 17.51 45.42
C ASP A 813 10.28 18.47 44.32
N CYS A 814 9.52 17.92 43.37
CA CYS A 814 8.54 18.66 42.57
C CYS A 814 7.36 17.77 42.17
N HIS A 815 6.45 17.53 43.11
CA HIS A 815 5.18 16.85 42.85
C HIS A 815 4.04 17.85 42.58
N SER A 816 3.06 17.40 41.79
CA SER A 816 1.68 17.92 41.63
C SER A 816 1.46 19.16 40.75
N GLU A 817 0.35 19.29 40.02
CA GLU A 817 -0.69 18.35 39.53
C GLU A 817 -1.63 19.16 38.57
N LYS A 818 -2.36 18.50 37.65
CA LYS A 818 -3.82 18.23 37.79
C LYS A 818 -4.49 17.74 36.51
N THR A 819 -5.08 16.56 36.65
CA THR A 819 -6.13 15.98 35.78
C THR A 819 -7.45 16.75 35.91
N ALA A 820 -8.37 16.49 34.97
CA ALA A 820 -9.80 16.77 35.14
C ALA A 820 -10.56 15.46 35.38
N PHE A 821 -11.56 15.48 36.26
CA PHE A 821 -12.39 14.32 36.61
C PHE A 821 -13.58 14.14 35.65
N ILE A 822 -13.96 12.88 35.43
CA ILE A 822 -15.38 12.48 35.36
C ILE A 822 -15.60 11.39 36.42
N GLN A 823 -16.80 11.37 36.99
CA GLN A 823 -17.17 10.56 38.15
C GLN A 823 -18.44 9.76 37.83
N THR A 824 -18.40 8.44 37.99
CA THR A 824 -19.56 7.55 37.87
C THR A 824 -19.77 6.80 39.17
N GLN A 825 -20.94 6.93 39.78
CA GLN A 825 -21.35 6.15 40.95
C GLN A 825 -22.01 4.84 40.50
N SER A 826 -21.76 3.77 41.26
CA SER A 826 -22.59 2.56 41.26
C SER A 826 -23.79 2.70 42.20
N ASP A 827 -24.70 1.73 42.09
CA ASP A 827 -25.76 1.33 43.05
C ASP A 827 -27.19 1.85 42.79
N LEU A 828 -27.89 1.19 41.85
CA LEU A 828 -29.18 0.52 42.10
C LEU A 828 -29.56 -0.48 40.99
#